data_AF-A0AA36J4H6-F1
#
_entry.id   AF-A0AA36J4H6-F1
#
_cell.length_a   1.000
_cell.length_b   1.000
_cell.length_c   1.000
_cell.angle_alpha   90.00
_cell.angle_beta   90.00
_cell.angle_gamma   90.00
#
_symmetry.space_group_name_H-M   'P 1'
#
loop_
_entity.id
_entity.type
_entity.pdbx_description
1 polymer ?
#
loop_
_entity_poly.entity_id
_entity_poly.type
_entity_poly.pdbx_seq_one_letter_code
_entity_poly.pdbx_strand_id
1 'polypeptide(L)'
;MSIRFGFCFPAATGHLNPSLPIARKLLELGHEVHYLSRPEMRAKIEQTGASFSDTTEEMPELFAGRETDIMGAMRALGTELGIVDAPMMVGMLSLGPIHLELQMPGAIRWMQRVKPQLVLFCPFMNPEAVYAARYLQIPAVGLWTFAGPGSMIGMTDMFLMQTGLEPAVILEEVEAFQPTLDCRRRLEEKYGIEPDVRAMLNPQGFMPTMCLTRYNLVTTGADFQDPVTPELTAAYDDAGATFVPVGPLLDETPPQRVEGPVDPVQAVKDARSAGRQVILVSMGTILVSDTSTVGWHEVPKDGTENPKGVTGKQLCQAAWSAAFDAFGVQGAVDQAPLLVVAIGSQPDALENLTVPSNALCLPHLPQVELLRAGVDLFLTHGGQNSFMESLMAGVPVVVCPGFADQIANAMRADAMQVGLQIQRPLPEHGQEPEALKAYQGQVTACLRRVLAEESFRDRAQYFGNRLQQEGGVARSVEMLLATAREGLPRLLGSRVELAKPDAAEKPAFKMHAELSRKKELLELLQDWLSIEMLEGKGIPVKQLGPEVALAVFMEVERYESMPRSLLLAEYEMLGMPSEPKLDDKELQRRLKQALVWSQLEVEELQEECQARDIPLAHASQEEKRQLLLDKLILSLGVDGWEKQGIPVGRLTSIEAAIMIVEELARLEEEKEEKVKDAYKLLGLPHEVLDKAAMISRLKHYLVWQELRPSELRKECIKHNILASGDLEDLVTMLVLKSWGVLPEESATDRNRFQPPPRRPAPAPPPPASTKVASAFQVLGLEVTAPQDQVRKAYRRLALQHHPDKNPGLQQEQAAKKFQQITSAYDIAMGHLKLVAAHR
;
A
#
# COMPACT_ATOMS: atom_id res chain seq x y z
N MET A 1 -6.74 -36.98 -23.37
CA MET A 1 -8.02 -37.32 -22.69
C MET A 1 -8.67 -36.03 -22.25
N SER A 2 -9.99 -35.90 -22.41
CA SER A 2 -10.73 -34.78 -21.85
C SER A 2 -10.72 -34.88 -20.31
N ILE A 3 -10.53 -33.76 -19.63
CA ILE A 3 -10.58 -33.63 -18.17
C ILE A 3 -11.84 -32.85 -17.85
N ARG A 4 -12.55 -33.26 -16.79
CA ARG A 4 -13.72 -32.61 -16.25
C ARG A 4 -13.34 -31.82 -15.01
N PHE A 5 -13.56 -30.52 -15.05
CA PHE A 5 -13.29 -29.60 -13.96
C PHE A 5 -14.58 -29.18 -13.25
N GLY A 6 -14.53 -29.14 -11.92
CA GLY A 6 -15.58 -28.55 -11.09
C GLY A 6 -15.14 -27.17 -10.60
N PHE A 7 -15.93 -26.12 -10.87
CA PHE A 7 -15.63 -24.75 -10.47
C PHE A 7 -16.65 -24.30 -9.41
N CYS A 8 -16.20 -23.92 -8.21
CA CYS A 8 -17.08 -23.52 -7.11
C CYS A 8 -16.81 -22.06 -6.71
N PHE A 9 -17.73 -21.15 -7.04
CA PHE A 9 -17.55 -19.71 -6.87
C PHE A 9 -18.84 -19.00 -6.44
N PRO A 10 -18.75 -17.89 -5.67
CA PRO A 10 -19.92 -17.19 -5.14
C PRO A 10 -20.56 -16.27 -6.20
N ALA A 11 -21.73 -15.71 -5.90
CA ALA A 11 -22.37 -14.61 -6.67
C ALA A 11 -21.64 -13.25 -6.54
N ALA A 12 -20.30 -13.25 -6.44
CA ALA A 12 -19.52 -12.04 -6.31
C ALA A 12 -18.62 -11.88 -7.54
N THR A 13 -18.83 -10.83 -8.31
CA THR A 13 -18.11 -10.56 -9.57
C THR A 13 -16.60 -10.54 -9.37
N GLY A 14 -16.13 -10.00 -8.24
CA GLY A 14 -14.71 -9.96 -7.87
C GLY A 14 -14.06 -11.35 -7.72
N HIS A 15 -14.84 -12.37 -7.35
CA HIS A 15 -14.35 -13.74 -7.17
C HIS A 15 -14.59 -14.60 -8.41
N LEU A 16 -15.74 -14.43 -9.08
CA LEU A 16 -16.10 -15.24 -10.24
C LEU A 16 -15.32 -14.84 -11.50
N ASN A 17 -15.21 -13.54 -11.79
CA ASN A 17 -14.69 -13.07 -13.08
C ASN A 17 -13.30 -13.63 -13.42
N PRO A 18 -12.32 -13.69 -12.49
CA PRO A 18 -11.01 -14.26 -12.79
C PRO A 18 -11.04 -15.74 -13.21
N SER A 19 -12.09 -16.49 -12.86
CA SER A 19 -12.24 -17.90 -13.25
C SER A 19 -12.74 -18.09 -14.69
N LEU A 20 -13.47 -17.11 -15.24
CA LEU A 20 -14.14 -17.26 -16.55
C LEU A 20 -13.15 -17.42 -17.71
N PRO A 21 -12.03 -16.66 -17.80
CA PRO A 21 -11.03 -16.86 -18.84
C PRO A 21 -10.36 -18.25 -18.78
N ILE A 22 -10.14 -18.76 -17.57
CA ILE A 22 -9.63 -20.12 -17.36
C ILE A 22 -10.63 -21.15 -17.91
N ALA A 23 -11.92 -21.00 -17.59
CA ALA A 23 -12.97 -21.90 -18.06
C ALA A 23 -13.05 -21.93 -19.59
N ARG A 24 -13.07 -20.76 -20.24
CA ARG A 24 -13.04 -20.66 -21.73
C ARG A 24 -11.83 -21.37 -22.30
N LYS A 25 -10.65 -21.13 -21.74
CA LYS A 25 -9.42 -21.73 -22.26
C LYS A 25 -9.39 -23.24 -22.11
N LEU A 26 -9.92 -23.79 -21.01
CA LEU A 26 -10.07 -25.23 -20.82
C LEU A 26 -11.05 -25.82 -21.85
N LEU A 27 -12.18 -25.16 -22.09
CA LEU A 27 -13.18 -25.58 -23.08
C LEU A 27 -12.61 -25.56 -24.51
N GLU A 28 -11.84 -24.53 -24.88
CA GLU A 28 -11.11 -24.45 -26.15
C GLU A 28 -10.15 -25.63 -26.36
N LEU A 29 -9.52 -26.11 -25.28
CA LEU A 29 -8.63 -27.27 -25.29
C LEU A 29 -9.38 -28.62 -25.30
N GLY A 30 -10.73 -28.60 -25.35
CA GLY A 30 -11.57 -29.79 -25.41
C GLY A 30 -11.82 -30.46 -24.06
N HIS A 31 -11.69 -29.70 -22.96
CA HIS A 31 -12.04 -30.15 -21.61
C HIS A 31 -13.49 -29.78 -21.24
N GLU A 32 -14.01 -30.36 -20.16
CA GLU A 32 -15.35 -30.06 -19.65
C GLU A 32 -15.24 -29.18 -18.40
N VAL A 33 -16.06 -28.13 -18.30
CA VAL A 33 -16.11 -27.24 -17.13
C VAL A 33 -17.54 -27.15 -16.61
N HIS A 34 -17.71 -27.41 -15.31
CA HIS A 34 -18.99 -27.37 -14.61
C HIS A 34 -18.91 -26.42 -13.43
N TYR A 35 -19.73 -25.38 -13.42
CA TYR A 35 -19.82 -24.44 -12.31
C TYR A 35 -20.91 -24.87 -11.33
N LEU A 36 -20.58 -24.77 -10.05
CA LEU A 36 -21.54 -24.65 -8.96
C LEU A 36 -21.52 -23.19 -8.50
N SER A 37 -22.60 -22.48 -8.82
CA SER A 37 -22.73 -21.07 -8.47
C SER A 37 -24.21 -20.67 -8.44
N ARG A 38 -24.42 -19.38 -8.35
CA ARG A 38 -25.70 -18.73 -8.10
C ARG A 38 -26.43 -18.34 -9.39
N PRO A 39 -27.78 -18.37 -9.44
CA PRO A 39 -28.56 -18.13 -10.67
C PRO A 39 -28.20 -16.83 -11.39
N GLU A 40 -27.88 -15.79 -10.62
CA GLU A 40 -27.52 -14.47 -11.12
C GLU A 40 -26.23 -14.50 -11.96
N MET A 41 -25.38 -15.51 -11.78
CA MET A 41 -24.14 -15.70 -12.53
C MET A 41 -24.29 -16.61 -13.77
N ARG A 42 -25.45 -17.28 -13.93
CA ARG A 42 -25.70 -18.27 -14.99
C ARG A 42 -25.32 -17.75 -16.37
N ALA A 43 -25.83 -16.58 -16.75
CA ALA A 43 -25.61 -16.03 -18.08
C ALA A 43 -24.11 -15.82 -18.40
N LYS A 44 -23.34 -15.32 -17.43
CA LYS A 44 -21.88 -15.12 -17.59
C LYS A 44 -21.13 -16.44 -17.72
N ILE A 45 -21.54 -17.44 -16.94
CA ILE A 45 -20.94 -18.78 -16.96
C ILE A 45 -21.26 -19.49 -18.28
N GLU A 46 -22.52 -19.55 -18.67
CA GLU A 46 -22.95 -20.25 -19.90
C GLU A 46 -22.39 -19.58 -21.16
N GLN A 47 -22.14 -18.26 -21.14
CA GLN A 47 -21.44 -17.56 -22.22
C GLN A 47 -20.00 -18.07 -22.46
N THR A 48 -19.37 -18.69 -21.46
CA THR A 48 -18.06 -19.35 -21.64
C THR A 48 -18.17 -20.68 -22.40
N GLY A 49 -19.36 -21.27 -22.46
CA GLY A 49 -19.61 -22.65 -22.88
C GLY A 49 -19.60 -23.66 -21.72
N ALA A 50 -19.29 -23.22 -20.49
CA ALA A 50 -19.35 -24.07 -19.30
C ALA A 50 -20.80 -24.38 -18.91
N SER A 51 -21.01 -25.52 -18.27
CA SER A 51 -22.32 -25.85 -17.69
C SER A 51 -22.50 -25.23 -16.32
N PHE A 52 -23.74 -24.92 -15.98
CA PHE A 52 -24.13 -24.29 -14.72
C PHE A 52 -24.98 -25.23 -13.86
N SER A 53 -24.73 -25.24 -12.56
CA SER A 53 -25.58 -25.84 -11.53
C SER A 53 -25.89 -24.80 -10.45
N ASP A 54 -27.15 -24.72 -10.06
CA ASP A 54 -27.64 -23.76 -9.08
C ASP A 54 -27.32 -24.21 -7.66
N THR A 55 -26.52 -23.42 -6.93
CA THR A 55 -26.17 -23.70 -5.54
C THR A 55 -27.41 -23.77 -4.62
N THR A 56 -28.50 -23.04 -4.91
CA THR A 56 -29.73 -23.12 -4.10
C THR A 56 -30.43 -24.46 -4.19
N GLU A 57 -30.43 -25.05 -5.39
CA GLU A 57 -31.05 -26.33 -5.65
C GLU A 57 -30.16 -27.47 -5.14
N GLU A 58 -28.84 -27.33 -5.25
CA GLU A 58 -27.88 -28.36 -4.84
C GLU A 58 -27.67 -28.40 -3.31
N MET A 59 -27.84 -27.27 -2.62
CA MET A 59 -27.67 -27.13 -1.16
C MET A 59 -28.99 -26.78 -0.43
N PRO A 60 -30.05 -27.59 -0.56
CA PRO A 60 -31.32 -27.33 0.09
C PRO A 60 -31.21 -27.28 1.62
N GLU A 61 -30.26 -27.98 2.23
CA GLU A 61 -30.06 -27.96 3.69
C GLU A 61 -29.72 -26.56 4.22
N LEU A 62 -29.00 -25.77 3.43
CA LEU A 62 -28.67 -24.38 3.76
C LEU A 62 -29.85 -23.45 3.45
N PHE A 63 -30.46 -23.57 2.27
CA PHE A 63 -31.40 -22.57 1.76
C PHE A 63 -32.88 -22.86 2.04
N ALA A 64 -33.24 -24.06 2.52
CA ALA A 64 -34.63 -24.40 2.78
C ALA A 64 -35.26 -23.44 3.81
N GLY A 65 -36.21 -22.62 3.34
CA GLY A 65 -36.91 -21.64 4.17
C GLY A 65 -36.08 -20.40 4.53
N ARG A 66 -34.89 -20.22 3.93
CA ARG A 66 -33.98 -19.08 4.19
C ARG A 66 -33.81 -18.22 2.95
N GLU A 67 -33.31 -17.01 3.15
CA GLU A 67 -32.84 -16.15 2.06
C GLU A 67 -31.82 -16.90 1.21
N THR A 68 -31.85 -16.65 -0.10
CA THR A 68 -31.02 -17.42 -1.01
C THR A 68 -29.60 -16.87 -1.10
N ASP A 69 -29.29 -15.62 -0.77
CA ASP A 69 -27.89 -15.18 -0.73
C ASP A 69 -27.14 -15.74 0.50
N ILE A 70 -25.83 -15.94 0.42
CA ILE A 70 -25.03 -16.53 1.52
C ILE A 70 -25.15 -15.71 2.80
N MET A 71 -25.09 -14.38 2.68
CA MET A 71 -25.18 -13.47 3.83
C MET A 71 -26.58 -13.48 4.43
N GLY A 72 -27.63 -13.52 3.60
CA GLY A 72 -29.01 -13.70 4.01
C GLY A 72 -29.26 -15.04 4.69
N ALA A 73 -28.74 -16.13 4.14
CA ALA A 73 -28.79 -17.44 4.78
C ALA A 73 -28.09 -17.44 6.14
N MET A 74 -26.95 -16.75 6.26
CA MET A 74 -26.23 -16.59 7.52
C MET A 74 -27.01 -15.73 8.52
N ARG A 75 -27.64 -14.63 8.10
CA ARG A 75 -28.52 -13.81 8.94
C ARG A 75 -29.76 -14.57 9.42
N ALA A 76 -30.42 -15.29 8.52
CA ALA A 76 -31.58 -16.13 8.84
C ALA A 76 -31.20 -17.21 9.86
N LEU A 77 -30.07 -17.89 9.64
CA LEU A 77 -29.54 -18.88 10.58
C LEU A 77 -29.15 -18.27 11.93
N GLY A 78 -28.55 -17.07 11.93
CA GLY A 78 -28.27 -16.32 13.16
C GLY A 78 -29.55 -16.05 13.95
N THR A 79 -30.61 -15.59 13.27
CA THR A 79 -31.93 -15.35 13.87
C THR A 79 -32.53 -16.63 14.45
N GLU A 80 -32.47 -17.75 13.72
CA GLU A 80 -32.96 -19.05 14.17
C GLU A 80 -32.24 -19.55 15.43
N LEU A 81 -30.94 -19.26 15.55
CA LEU A 81 -30.10 -19.73 16.65
C LEU A 81 -29.89 -18.70 17.76
N GLY A 82 -30.57 -17.56 17.69
CA GLY A 82 -30.51 -16.50 18.72
C GLY A 82 -29.27 -15.60 18.66
N ILE A 83 -28.50 -15.62 17.57
CA ILE A 83 -27.43 -14.67 17.28
C ILE A 83 -28.03 -13.50 16.48
N VAL A 84 -28.58 -12.52 17.21
CA VAL A 84 -29.15 -11.29 16.66
C VAL A 84 -28.27 -10.12 17.09
N ASP A 85 -27.93 -9.22 16.15
CA ASP A 85 -27.10 -8.03 16.38
C ASP A 85 -25.69 -8.28 16.95
N ALA A 86 -25.16 -9.50 16.80
CA ALA A 86 -23.79 -9.82 17.22
C ALA A 86 -22.74 -9.07 16.38
N PRO A 87 -21.59 -8.68 16.97
CA PRO A 87 -20.47 -8.15 16.20
C PRO A 87 -20.09 -9.10 15.06
N MET A 88 -19.74 -8.54 13.90
CA MET A 88 -19.58 -9.32 12.67
C MET A 88 -18.64 -10.52 12.82
N MET A 89 -17.51 -10.36 13.50
CA MET A 89 -16.55 -11.45 13.72
C MET A 89 -17.12 -12.55 14.64
N VAL A 90 -17.86 -12.19 15.68
CA VAL A 90 -18.54 -13.14 16.58
C VAL A 90 -19.56 -13.96 15.80
N GLY A 91 -20.42 -13.30 15.01
CA GLY A 91 -21.40 -13.96 14.16
C GLY A 91 -20.75 -14.87 13.11
N MET A 92 -19.69 -14.39 12.44
CA MET A 92 -18.97 -15.14 11.41
C MET A 92 -18.35 -16.43 11.96
N LEU A 93 -17.63 -16.34 13.08
CA LEU A 93 -16.96 -17.50 13.68
C LEU A 93 -17.92 -18.47 14.36
N SER A 94 -19.02 -17.96 14.94
CA SER A 94 -20.07 -18.79 15.52
C SER A 94 -20.79 -19.59 14.43
N LEU A 95 -21.28 -18.92 13.38
CA LEU A 95 -22.13 -19.56 12.37
C LEU A 95 -21.33 -20.28 11.29
N GLY A 96 -20.05 -19.94 11.09
CA GLY A 96 -19.21 -20.50 10.02
C GLY A 96 -19.17 -22.04 9.97
N PRO A 97 -18.88 -22.74 11.09
CA PRO A 97 -18.92 -24.21 11.12
C PRO A 97 -20.30 -24.78 10.78
N ILE A 98 -21.38 -24.16 11.27
CA ILE A 98 -22.76 -24.59 11.02
C ILE A 98 -23.10 -24.42 9.55
N HIS A 99 -22.70 -23.30 8.96
CA HIS A 99 -22.86 -23.03 7.54
C HIS A 99 -22.15 -24.10 6.70
N LEU A 100 -20.90 -24.42 7.03
CA LEU A 100 -20.13 -25.49 6.39
C LEU A 100 -20.85 -26.84 6.51
N GLU A 101 -21.36 -27.22 7.69
CA GLU A 101 -22.11 -28.46 7.88
C GLU A 101 -23.33 -28.57 6.95
N LEU A 102 -24.07 -27.48 6.77
CA LEU A 102 -25.25 -27.44 5.91
C LEU A 102 -24.88 -27.48 4.41
N GLN A 103 -23.73 -26.94 4.01
CA GLN A 103 -23.29 -26.95 2.61
C GLN A 103 -22.68 -28.29 2.18
N MET A 104 -22.00 -28.99 3.08
CA MET A 104 -21.23 -30.21 2.78
C MET A 104 -22.03 -31.30 2.05
N PRO A 105 -23.26 -31.68 2.46
CA PRO A 105 -24.05 -32.68 1.75
C PRO A 105 -24.32 -32.32 0.29
N GLY A 106 -24.67 -31.06 0.01
CA GLY A 106 -24.93 -30.56 -1.34
C GLY A 106 -23.68 -30.54 -2.21
N ALA A 107 -22.58 -30.04 -1.68
CA ALA A 107 -21.30 -30.05 -2.37
C ALA A 107 -20.86 -31.48 -2.75
N ILE A 108 -20.98 -32.43 -1.83
CA ILE A 108 -20.67 -33.85 -2.07
C ILE A 108 -21.57 -34.45 -3.16
N ARG A 109 -22.90 -34.26 -3.06
CA ARG A 109 -23.85 -34.77 -4.07
C ARG A 109 -23.54 -34.23 -5.46
N TRP A 110 -23.29 -32.92 -5.56
CA TRP A 110 -22.96 -32.28 -6.82
C TRP A 110 -21.67 -32.86 -7.42
N MET A 111 -20.61 -32.98 -6.62
CA MET A 111 -19.33 -33.57 -7.07
C MET A 111 -19.47 -35.05 -7.46
N GLN A 112 -20.30 -35.84 -6.78
CA GLN A 112 -20.58 -37.23 -7.17
C GLN A 112 -21.36 -37.34 -8.49
N ARG A 113 -22.25 -36.38 -8.75
CA ARG A 113 -23.03 -36.29 -10.00
C ARG A 113 -22.15 -35.86 -11.17
N VAL A 114 -21.40 -34.76 -10.99
CA VAL A 114 -20.51 -34.19 -12.01
C VAL A 114 -19.29 -35.08 -12.23
N LYS A 115 -18.73 -35.69 -11.17
CA LYS A 115 -17.49 -36.47 -11.19
C LYS A 115 -16.29 -35.68 -11.74
N PRO A 116 -15.99 -34.48 -11.19
CA PRO A 116 -14.82 -33.72 -11.62
C PRO A 116 -13.55 -34.50 -11.27
N GLN A 117 -12.52 -34.39 -12.12
CA GLN A 117 -11.18 -34.89 -11.80
C GLN A 117 -10.32 -33.83 -11.13
N LEU A 118 -10.72 -32.56 -11.14
CA LEU A 118 -10.10 -31.49 -10.38
C LEU A 118 -11.12 -30.40 -10.03
N VAL A 119 -11.00 -29.82 -8.83
CA VAL A 119 -11.83 -28.71 -8.37
C VAL A 119 -11.03 -27.41 -8.31
N LEU A 120 -11.54 -26.34 -8.92
CA LEU A 120 -11.07 -24.97 -8.73
C LEU A 120 -12.10 -24.21 -7.90
N PHE A 121 -11.70 -23.52 -6.84
CA PHE A 121 -12.65 -22.88 -5.92
C PHE A 121 -12.11 -21.60 -5.31
N CYS A 122 -13.02 -20.78 -4.76
CA CYS A 122 -12.68 -19.65 -3.91
C CYS A 122 -12.42 -20.12 -2.47
N PRO A 123 -11.20 -20.01 -1.92
CA PRO A 123 -10.88 -20.53 -0.59
C PRO A 123 -11.41 -19.66 0.56
N PHE A 124 -11.86 -18.44 0.27
CA PHE A 124 -12.50 -17.54 1.24
C PHE A 124 -14.01 -17.78 1.36
N MET A 125 -14.72 -17.78 0.22
CA MET A 125 -16.20 -17.77 0.19
C MET A 125 -16.83 -19.14 -0.03
N ASN A 126 -16.06 -20.12 -0.51
CA ASN A 126 -16.53 -21.47 -0.80
C ASN A 126 -15.65 -22.55 -0.15
N PRO A 127 -15.42 -22.49 1.19
CA PRO A 127 -14.58 -23.45 1.89
C PRO A 127 -15.11 -24.89 1.78
N GLU A 128 -16.43 -25.08 1.65
CA GLU A 128 -17.07 -26.38 1.47
C GLU A 128 -16.52 -27.16 0.27
N ALA A 129 -16.07 -26.46 -0.77
CA ALA A 129 -15.60 -27.09 -2.00
C ALA A 129 -14.34 -27.92 -1.74
N VAL A 130 -13.36 -27.39 -0.99
CA VAL A 130 -12.13 -28.14 -0.71
C VAL A 130 -12.35 -29.25 0.30
N TYR A 131 -13.21 -29.04 1.29
CA TYR A 131 -13.56 -30.09 2.24
C TYR A 131 -14.30 -31.26 1.56
N ALA A 132 -15.27 -30.97 0.69
CA ALA A 132 -15.98 -31.99 -0.08
C ALA A 132 -15.05 -32.71 -1.08
N ALA A 133 -14.17 -31.97 -1.76
CA ALA A 133 -13.17 -32.56 -2.65
C ALA A 133 -12.24 -33.52 -1.91
N ARG A 134 -11.74 -33.14 -0.73
CA ARG A 134 -10.90 -34.02 0.11
C ARG A 134 -11.66 -35.25 0.59
N TYR A 135 -12.90 -35.07 1.05
CA TYR A 135 -13.75 -36.21 1.45
C TYR A 135 -13.93 -37.22 0.31
N LEU A 136 -14.11 -36.72 -0.92
CA LEU A 136 -14.26 -37.53 -2.13
C LEU A 136 -12.94 -37.94 -2.79
N GLN A 137 -11.79 -37.55 -2.23
CA GLN A 137 -10.47 -37.83 -2.79
C GLN A 137 -10.33 -37.28 -4.23
N ILE A 138 -10.71 -36.02 -4.41
CA ILE A 138 -10.58 -35.25 -5.65
C ILE A 138 -9.53 -34.14 -5.42
N PRO A 139 -8.52 -33.97 -6.30
CA PRO A 139 -7.56 -32.89 -6.16
C PRO A 139 -8.24 -31.52 -6.34
N ALA A 140 -7.77 -30.53 -5.59
CA ALA A 140 -8.31 -29.18 -5.61
C ALA A 140 -7.20 -28.14 -5.69
N VAL A 141 -7.52 -26.99 -6.28
CA VAL A 141 -6.65 -25.81 -6.42
C VAL A 141 -7.44 -24.59 -5.95
N GLY A 142 -6.86 -23.80 -5.05
CA GLY A 142 -7.45 -22.53 -4.63
C GLY A 142 -7.23 -21.44 -5.68
N LEU A 143 -8.24 -20.61 -5.93
CA LEU A 143 -8.10 -19.36 -6.69
C LEU A 143 -8.26 -18.17 -5.74
N TRP A 144 -7.14 -17.57 -5.35
CA TRP A 144 -7.08 -16.45 -4.44
C TRP A 144 -7.17 -15.12 -5.17
N THR A 145 -8.28 -14.41 -4.94
CA THR A 145 -8.62 -13.17 -5.66
C THR A 145 -8.22 -11.89 -4.93
N PHE A 146 -7.33 -11.99 -3.94
CA PHE A 146 -6.71 -10.86 -3.24
C PHE A 146 -5.21 -10.77 -3.58
N ALA A 147 -4.52 -9.78 -3.02
CA ALA A 147 -3.10 -9.53 -3.21
C ALA A 147 -2.19 -10.56 -2.49
N GLY A 148 -2.44 -11.87 -2.65
CA GLY A 148 -1.62 -12.91 -2.02
C GLY A 148 -1.97 -13.19 -0.55
N PRO A 149 -1.30 -14.16 0.08
CA PRO A 149 -1.65 -14.63 1.43
C PRO A 149 -1.50 -13.56 2.53
N GLY A 150 -0.64 -12.56 2.34
CA GLY A 150 -0.47 -11.44 3.29
C GLY A 150 -1.72 -10.57 3.45
N SER A 151 -2.66 -10.60 2.49
CA SER A 151 -3.86 -9.77 2.52
C SER A 151 -4.79 -10.08 3.68
N MET A 152 -4.66 -11.28 4.27
CA MET A 152 -5.46 -11.69 5.42
C MET A 152 -5.08 -10.93 6.70
N ILE A 153 -3.85 -10.43 6.83
CA ILE A 153 -3.42 -9.65 8.01
C ILE A 153 -4.29 -8.41 8.13
N GLY A 154 -4.29 -7.56 7.09
CA GLY A 154 -5.08 -6.34 7.08
C GLY A 154 -6.59 -6.59 7.13
N MET A 155 -7.07 -7.69 6.56
CA MET A 155 -8.49 -8.07 6.62
C MET A 155 -8.92 -8.45 8.03
N THR A 156 -8.12 -9.27 8.73
CA THR A 156 -8.37 -9.65 10.13
C THR A 156 -8.34 -8.42 11.03
N ASP A 157 -7.35 -7.55 10.89
CA ASP A 157 -7.26 -6.30 11.64
C ASP A 157 -8.48 -5.41 11.43
N MET A 158 -8.91 -5.24 10.19
CA MET A 158 -10.11 -4.46 9.85
C MET A 158 -11.34 -5.02 10.57
N PHE A 159 -11.55 -6.34 10.54
CA PHE A 159 -12.69 -6.96 11.20
C PHE A 159 -12.63 -6.84 12.73
N LEU A 160 -11.45 -7.02 13.33
CA LEU A 160 -11.26 -6.85 14.77
C LEU A 160 -11.57 -5.42 15.20
N MET A 161 -11.03 -4.42 14.49
CA MET A 161 -11.32 -3.00 14.75
C MET A 161 -12.82 -2.68 14.67
N GLN A 162 -13.56 -3.29 13.75
CA GLN A 162 -15.00 -3.10 13.63
C GLN A 162 -15.80 -3.68 14.80
N THR A 163 -15.28 -4.71 15.48
CA THR A 163 -15.94 -5.26 16.67
C THR A 163 -15.69 -4.43 17.92
N GLY A 164 -14.52 -3.77 18.01
CA GLY A 164 -14.06 -3.13 19.25
C GLY A 164 -13.78 -4.13 20.39
N LEU A 165 -13.77 -5.44 20.09
CA LEU A 165 -13.52 -6.51 21.06
C LEU A 165 -12.12 -7.10 20.86
N GLU A 166 -11.53 -7.52 21.98
CA GLU A 166 -10.27 -8.27 21.96
C GLU A 166 -10.49 -9.71 21.44
N PRO A 167 -9.55 -10.29 20.68
CA PRO A 167 -9.68 -11.65 20.13
C PRO A 167 -10.05 -12.72 21.15
N ALA A 168 -9.55 -12.61 22.40
CA ALA A 168 -9.85 -13.55 23.47
C ALA A 168 -11.34 -13.53 23.88
N VAL A 169 -11.97 -12.35 23.87
CA VAL A 169 -13.41 -12.19 24.19
C VAL A 169 -14.27 -12.79 23.10
N ILE A 170 -13.93 -12.51 21.84
CA ILE A 170 -14.60 -13.11 20.67
C ILE A 170 -14.52 -14.64 20.75
N LEU A 171 -13.33 -15.17 21.07
CA LEU A 171 -13.14 -16.61 21.18
C LEU A 171 -13.94 -17.21 22.33
N GLU A 172 -13.99 -16.56 23.49
CA GLU A 172 -14.80 -17.01 24.63
C GLU A 172 -16.29 -17.09 24.26
N GLU A 173 -16.82 -16.07 23.56
CA GLU A 173 -18.21 -16.07 23.10
C GLU A 173 -18.49 -17.21 22.09
N VAL A 174 -17.60 -17.40 21.12
CA VAL A 174 -17.73 -18.47 20.12
C VAL A 174 -17.62 -19.86 20.77
N GLU A 175 -16.72 -20.03 21.74
CA GLU A 175 -16.54 -21.29 22.46
C GLU A 175 -17.64 -21.58 23.48
N ALA A 176 -18.34 -20.55 23.97
CA ALA A 176 -19.53 -20.72 24.79
C ALA A 176 -20.79 -21.09 23.98
N PHE A 177 -20.77 -20.89 22.66
CA PHE A 177 -21.92 -21.11 21.80
C PHE A 177 -22.10 -22.59 21.44
N GLN A 178 -22.96 -23.28 22.22
CA GLN A 178 -23.18 -24.73 22.14
C GLN A 178 -23.52 -25.27 20.74
N PRO A 179 -24.38 -24.62 19.91
CA PRO A 179 -24.68 -25.11 18.56
C PRO A 179 -23.43 -25.30 17.69
N THR A 180 -22.44 -24.43 17.84
CA THR A 180 -21.16 -24.51 17.10
C THR A 180 -20.29 -25.64 17.59
N LEU A 181 -20.22 -25.86 18.91
CA LEU A 181 -19.51 -27.01 19.48
C LEU A 181 -20.13 -28.33 19.00
N ASP A 182 -21.46 -28.43 19.03
CA ASP A 182 -22.17 -29.62 18.58
C ASP A 182 -21.96 -29.88 17.09
N CYS A 183 -21.99 -28.83 16.28
CA CYS A 183 -21.69 -28.87 14.85
C CYS A 183 -20.26 -29.36 14.57
N ARG A 184 -19.26 -28.82 15.29
CA ARG A 184 -17.86 -29.21 15.11
C ARG A 184 -17.66 -30.70 15.38
N ARG A 185 -18.29 -31.26 16.42
CA ARG A 185 -18.27 -32.71 16.68
C ARG A 185 -18.87 -33.50 15.52
N ARG A 186 -20.03 -33.08 14.98
CA ARG A 186 -20.67 -33.79 13.85
C ARG A 186 -19.83 -33.72 12.57
N LEU A 187 -19.19 -32.59 12.30
CA LEU A 187 -18.27 -32.44 11.17
C LEU A 187 -17.06 -33.38 11.30
N GLU A 188 -16.51 -33.50 12.50
CA GLU A 188 -15.40 -34.41 12.79
C GLU A 188 -15.84 -35.87 12.66
N GLU A 189 -16.93 -36.26 13.32
CA GLU A 189 -17.45 -37.64 13.30
C GLU A 189 -17.85 -38.10 11.90
N LYS A 190 -18.47 -37.23 11.10
CA LYS A 190 -19.02 -37.60 9.80
C LYS A 190 -18.03 -37.44 8.64
N TYR A 191 -17.21 -36.40 8.67
CA TYR A 191 -16.36 -36.02 7.55
C TYR A 191 -14.86 -35.94 7.92
N GLY A 192 -14.49 -36.09 9.19
CA GLY A 192 -13.11 -35.90 9.64
C GLY A 192 -12.64 -34.45 9.55
N ILE A 193 -13.56 -33.50 9.66
CA ILE A 193 -13.27 -32.06 9.55
C ILE A 193 -13.32 -31.44 10.93
N GLU A 194 -12.24 -30.78 11.34
CA GLU A 194 -12.18 -29.97 12.56
C GLU A 194 -12.00 -28.49 12.17
N PRO A 195 -13.09 -27.70 12.08
CA PRO A 195 -12.97 -26.27 11.80
C PRO A 195 -12.23 -25.57 12.94
N ASP A 196 -11.14 -24.87 12.60
CA ASP A 196 -10.36 -24.08 13.55
C ASP A 196 -10.78 -22.60 13.51
N VAL A 197 -11.67 -22.24 14.44
CA VAL A 197 -12.11 -20.85 14.61
C VAL A 197 -11.00 -19.93 15.16
N ARG A 198 -9.95 -20.49 15.78
CA ARG A 198 -8.82 -19.70 16.33
C ARG A 198 -7.88 -19.25 15.23
N ALA A 199 -7.69 -20.08 14.21
CA ALA A 199 -6.86 -19.74 13.05
C ALA A 199 -7.32 -18.43 12.37
N MET A 200 -8.63 -18.20 12.27
CA MET A 200 -9.17 -16.96 11.70
C MET A 200 -8.91 -15.70 12.56
N LEU A 201 -8.65 -15.87 13.85
CA LEU A 201 -8.26 -14.79 14.78
C LEU A 201 -6.73 -14.66 14.90
N ASN A 202 -5.96 -15.44 14.15
CA ASN A 202 -4.51 -15.34 14.18
C ASN A 202 -4.09 -13.95 13.66
N PRO A 203 -3.32 -13.17 14.44
CA PRO A 203 -2.88 -11.83 14.03
C PRO A 203 -1.98 -11.85 12.78
N GLN A 204 -1.42 -13.00 12.43
CA GLN A 204 -0.63 -13.18 11.21
C GLN A 204 -1.49 -13.49 9.97
N GLY A 205 -2.82 -13.53 10.07
CA GLY A 205 -3.69 -13.73 8.92
C GLY A 205 -3.66 -15.16 8.35
N PHE A 206 -3.41 -16.16 9.19
CA PHE A 206 -3.36 -17.56 8.75
C PHE A 206 -4.75 -18.07 8.33
N MET A 207 -4.85 -18.68 7.13
CA MET A 207 -6.12 -19.21 6.62
C MET A 207 -6.02 -20.73 6.35
N PRO A 208 -6.67 -21.58 7.17
CA PRO A 208 -6.54 -23.04 7.07
C PRO A 208 -6.98 -23.63 5.72
N THR A 209 -7.95 -23.01 5.05
CA THR A 209 -8.49 -23.50 3.77
C THR A 209 -7.44 -23.51 2.65
N MET A 210 -6.45 -22.60 2.70
CA MET A 210 -5.32 -22.59 1.77
C MET A 210 -4.37 -23.77 1.96
N CYS A 211 -4.25 -24.28 3.20
CA CYS A 211 -3.43 -25.44 3.55
C CYS A 211 -4.06 -26.78 3.11
N LEU A 212 -5.32 -26.75 2.68
CA LEU A 212 -6.02 -27.95 2.23
C LEU A 212 -5.73 -28.32 0.78
N THR A 213 -4.97 -27.47 0.07
CA THR A 213 -4.50 -27.70 -1.30
C THR A 213 -2.99 -27.49 -1.40
N ARG A 214 -2.37 -28.13 -2.40
CA ARG A 214 -0.95 -27.93 -2.68
C ARG A 214 -0.68 -26.60 -3.39
N TYR A 215 -1.58 -26.21 -4.30
CA TYR A 215 -1.42 -25.02 -5.12
C TYR A 215 -2.58 -24.05 -4.90
N ASN A 216 -2.24 -22.81 -4.56
CA ASN A 216 -3.14 -21.67 -4.50
C ASN A 216 -2.70 -20.68 -5.58
N LEU A 217 -3.49 -20.56 -6.64
CA LEU A 217 -3.27 -19.56 -7.69
C LEU A 217 -3.65 -18.19 -7.14
N VAL A 218 -2.76 -17.20 -7.26
CA VAL A 218 -2.99 -15.83 -6.81
C VAL A 218 -3.23 -14.96 -8.03
N THR A 219 -4.36 -14.24 -8.09
CA THR A 219 -4.76 -13.44 -9.27
C THR A 219 -3.98 -12.14 -9.44
N THR A 220 -2.79 -12.04 -8.82
CA THR A 220 -1.87 -10.91 -8.91
C THR A 220 -0.47 -11.38 -9.35
N GLY A 221 0.44 -10.44 -9.58
CA GLY A 221 1.87 -10.72 -9.77
C GLY A 221 2.66 -10.64 -8.46
N ALA A 222 3.87 -11.21 -8.47
CA ALA A 222 4.71 -11.34 -7.28
C ALA A 222 5.00 -9.99 -6.60
N ASP A 223 5.27 -8.93 -7.39
CA ASP A 223 5.59 -7.59 -6.88
C ASP A 223 4.39 -6.86 -6.26
N PHE A 224 3.18 -7.37 -6.46
CA PHE A 224 1.94 -6.72 -6.06
C PHE A 224 1.23 -7.45 -4.93
N GLN A 225 1.89 -8.43 -4.31
CA GLN A 225 1.36 -9.10 -3.14
C GLN A 225 1.49 -8.22 -1.90
N ASP A 226 0.59 -8.40 -0.93
CA ASP A 226 0.73 -7.88 0.41
C ASP A 226 1.88 -8.59 1.12
N PRO A 227 2.66 -7.88 1.96
CA PRO A 227 3.75 -8.47 2.72
C PRO A 227 3.28 -9.67 3.55
N VAL A 228 4.10 -10.71 3.60
CA VAL A 228 3.91 -11.88 4.46
C VAL A 228 4.96 -11.87 5.56
N THR A 229 4.58 -12.31 6.76
CA THR A 229 5.56 -12.50 7.84
C THR A 229 6.35 -13.80 7.62
N PRO A 230 7.59 -13.92 8.15
CA PRO A 230 8.34 -15.17 8.11
C PRO A 230 7.58 -16.35 8.73
N GLU A 231 6.84 -16.10 9.80
CA GLU A 231 6.04 -17.11 10.51
C GLU A 231 4.86 -17.60 9.66
N LEU A 232 4.15 -16.69 8.98
CA LEU A 232 3.07 -17.04 8.07
C LEU A 232 3.60 -17.87 6.88
N THR A 233 4.76 -17.48 6.36
CA THR A 233 5.45 -18.21 5.29
C THR A 233 5.79 -19.63 5.74
N ALA A 234 6.44 -19.77 6.90
CA ALA A 234 6.78 -21.06 7.48
C ALA A 234 5.54 -21.94 7.73
N ALA A 235 4.44 -21.36 8.24
CA ALA A 235 3.21 -22.09 8.49
C ALA A 235 2.60 -22.68 7.20
N TYR A 236 2.65 -21.94 6.09
CA TYR A 236 2.19 -22.46 4.79
C TYR A 236 3.17 -23.48 4.19
N ASP A 237 4.48 -23.25 4.32
CA ASP A 237 5.52 -24.17 3.85
C ASP A 237 5.44 -25.53 4.58
N ASP A 238 5.27 -25.52 5.90
CA ASP A 238 5.10 -26.71 6.73
C ASP A 238 3.82 -27.48 6.36
N ALA A 239 2.77 -26.76 5.95
CA ALA A 239 1.54 -27.35 5.44
C ALA A 239 1.66 -27.85 3.98
N GLY A 240 2.77 -27.54 3.30
CA GLY A 240 2.98 -27.86 1.88
C GLY A 240 2.11 -27.05 0.92
N ALA A 241 1.63 -25.88 1.34
CA ALA A 241 0.82 -24.98 0.54
C ALA A 241 1.70 -24.00 -0.23
N THR A 242 1.63 -24.04 -1.57
CA THR A 242 2.39 -23.16 -2.46
C THR A 242 1.47 -22.12 -3.08
N PHE A 243 1.90 -20.86 -3.04
CA PHE A 243 1.22 -19.75 -3.68
C PHE A 243 1.88 -19.45 -5.03
N VAL A 244 1.06 -19.42 -6.09
CA VAL A 244 1.55 -19.22 -7.45
C VAL A 244 0.92 -17.94 -8.01
N PRO A 245 1.68 -16.84 -8.11
CA PRO A 245 1.24 -15.65 -8.82
C PRO A 245 0.95 -15.98 -10.28
N VAL A 246 -0.24 -15.63 -10.76
CA VAL A 246 -0.68 -15.88 -12.14
C VAL A 246 -1.40 -14.67 -12.73
N GLY A 247 -1.47 -13.55 -12.03
CA GLY A 247 -2.36 -12.45 -12.35
C GLY A 247 -1.87 -11.48 -13.43
N PRO A 248 -2.81 -10.70 -14.02
CA PRO A 248 -4.26 -10.83 -13.91
C PRO A 248 -4.80 -11.89 -14.88
N LEU A 249 -6.01 -12.38 -14.58
CA LEU A 249 -6.70 -13.37 -15.40
C LEU A 249 -7.72 -12.68 -16.30
N LEU A 250 -7.28 -12.29 -17.48
CA LEU A 250 -8.09 -11.57 -18.47
C LEU A 250 -8.26 -12.37 -19.75
N ASP A 251 -9.42 -12.23 -20.40
CA ASP A 251 -9.67 -12.82 -21.71
C ASP A 251 -8.79 -12.18 -22.79
N GLU A 252 -8.23 -12.98 -23.70
CA GLU A 252 -7.56 -12.45 -24.89
C GLU A 252 -8.57 -11.70 -25.78
N THR A 253 -9.71 -12.33 -26.05
CA THR A 253 -10.81 -11.74 -26.82
C THR A 253 -11.99 -11.43 -25.90
N PRO A 254 -12.45 -10.16 -25.84
CA PRO A 254 -13.60 -9.81 -25.00
C PRO A 254 -14.87 -10.55 -25.44
N PRO A 255 -15.76 -10.93 -24.51
CA PRO A 255 -17.04 -11.53 -24.85
C PRO A 255 -17.93 -10.57 -25.66
N GLN A 256 -18.79 -11.12 -26.53
CA GLN A 256 -19.79 -10.33 -27.27
C GLN A 256 -20.70 -9.56 -26.31
N ARG A 257 -20.89 -8.27 -26.59
CA ARG A 257 -21.72 -7.37 -25.78
C ARG A 257 -23.17 -7.41 -26.23
N VAL A 258 -24.08 -7.14 -25.28
CA VAL A 258 -25.44 -6.76 -25.60
C VAL A 258 -25.40 -5.32 -26.14
N GLU A 259 -25.93 -5.10 -27.35
CA GLU A 259 -25.96 -3.78 -27.97
C GLU A 259 -26.75 -2.80 -27.10
N GLY A 260 -26.07 -1.72 -26.70
CA GLY A 260 -26.69 -0.56 -26.06
C GLY A 260 -26.86 0.58 -27.06
N PRO A 261 -27.64 1.62 -26.71
CA PRO A 261 -27.85 2.78 -27.58
C PRO A 261 -26.56 3.58 -27.84
N VAL A 262 -25.55 3.45 -26.96
CA VAL A 262 -24.22 4.06 -27.10
C VAL A 262 -23.16 2.99 -26.84
N ASP A 263 -22.20 2.85 -27.76
CA ASP A 263 -21.02 2.02 -27.55
C ASP A 263 -19.90 2.84 -26.91
N PRO A 264 -19.60 2.65 -25.60
CA PRO A 264 -18.57 3.43 -24.92
C PRO A 264 -17.17 3.13 -25.45
N VAL A 265 -16.91 1.94 -26.00
CA VAL A 265 -15.59 1.62 -26.56
C VAL A 265 -15.39 2.28 -27.92
N GLN A 266 -16.45 2.39 -28.73
CA GLN A 266 -16.38 3.19 -29.94
C GLN A 266 -16.17 4.68 -29.60
N ALA A 267 -16.86 5.21 -28.59
CA ALA A 267 -16.64 6.58 -28.13
C ALA A 267 -15.18 6.84 -27.69
N VAL A 268 -14.55 5.88 -27.00
CA VAL A 268 -13.12 5.95 -26.66
C VAL A 268 -12.25 6.00 -27.93
N LYS A 269 -12.49 5.10 -28.89
CA LYS A 269 -11.74 5.08 -30.16
C LYS A 269 -11.88 6.40 -30.95
N ASP A 270 -13.08 6.96 -30.99
CA ASP A 270 -13.37 8.22 -31.67
C ASP A 270 -12.65 9.39 -30.97
N ALA A 271 -12.70 9.45 -29.64
CA ALA A 271 -11.98 10.45 -28.86
C ALA A 271 -10.47 10.37 -29.09
N ARG A 272 -9.88 9.17 -29.07
CA ARG A 272 -8.46 8.95 -29.37
C ARG A 272 -8.10 9.37 -30.79
N SER A 273 -8.95 9.06 -31.77
CA SER A 273 -8.75 9.47 -33.18
C SER A 273 -8.79 10.99 -33.34
N ALA A 274 -9.54 11.69 -32.48
CA ALA A 274 -9.57 13.14 -32.40
C ALA A 274 -8.45 13.75 -31.52
N GLY A 275 -7.50 12.94 -31.03
CA GLY A 275 -6.39 13.40 -30.18
C GLY A 275 -6.80 13.76 -28.75
N ARG A 276 -8.00 13.38 -28.32
CA ARG A 276 -8.53 13.66 -26.98
C ARG A 276 -8.06 12.59 -26.00
N GLN A 277 -7.71 13.02 -24.79
CA GLN A 277 -7.44 12.11 -23.67
C GLN A 277 -8.74 11.44 -23.20
N VAL A 278 -8.63 10.30 -22.54
CA VAL A 278 -9.77 9.51 -22.05
C VAL A 278 -9.58 9.20 -20.57
N ILE A 279 -10.55 9.59 -19.74
CA ILE A 279 -10.55 9.35 -18.31
C ILE A 279 -11.66 8.36 -17.98
N LEU A 280 -11.28 7.23 -17.41
CA LEU A 280 -12.24 6.25 -16.91
C LEU A 280 -12.55 6.55 -15.43
N VAL A 281 -13.82 6.46 -15.05
CA VAL A 281 -14.26 6.66 -13.67
C VAL A 281 -15.18 5.52 -13.25
N SER A 282 -14.77 4.73 -12.27
CA SER A 282 -15.56 3.59 -11.76
C SER A 282 -15.28 3.32 -10.28
N MET A 283 -16.33 3.36 -9.45
CA MET A 283 -16.22 3.10 -8.01
C MET A 283 -16.52 1.63 -7.63
N GLY A 284 -16.41 0.71 -8.59
CA GLY A 284 -16.71 -0.70 -8.38
C GLY A 284 -18.21 -0.98 -8.29
N THR A 285 -18.58 -2.24 -8.02
CA THR A 285 -19.99 -2.67 -8.02
C THR A 285 -20.66 -2.58 -6.66
N ILE A 286 -19.90 -2.70 -5.56
CA ILE A 286 -20.47 -2.75 -4.22
C ILE A 286 -20.77 -1.36 -3.68
N LEU A 287 -19.85 -0.38 -3.84
CA LEU A 287 -20.08 1.00 -3.39
C LEU A 287 -21.28 1.68 -4.08
N VAL A 288 -21.66 1.20 -5.26
CA VAL A 288 -22.83 1.67 -6.03
C VAL A 288 -24.08 0.79 -5.82
N SER A 289 -24.04 -0.16 -4.87
CA SER A 289 -25.13 -1.09 -4.57
C SER A 289 -25.89 -0.71 -3.29
N ASP A 290 -27.11 -1.21 -3.16
CA ASP A 290 -28.07 -0.83 -2.10
C ASP A 290 -27.94 -1.66 -0.80
N THR A 291 -26.72 -2.05 -0.41
CA THR A 291 -26.51 -2.96 0.74
C THR A 291 -26.40 -2.21 2.07
N SER A 292 -27.14 -2.59 3.11
CA SER A 292 -27.26 -1.85 4.40
C SER A 292 -25.97 -1.51 5.17
N THR A 293 -24.83 -2.16 4.92
CA THR A 293 -23.56 -1.92 5.67
C THR A 293 -22.63 -0.89 5.02
N VAL A 294 -22.74 -0.69 3.71
CA VAL A 294 -21.97 0.29 2.90
C VAL A 294 -22.91 1.01 1.93
N GLY A 295 -24.18 1.11 2.33
CA GLY A 295 -25.30 1.27 1.43
C GLY A 295 -25.25 2.54 0.63
N TRP A 296 -25.82 2.43 -0.57
CA TRP A 296 -26.14 3.57 -1.40
C TRP A 296 -26.81 4.69 -0.58
N HIS A 297 -27.75 4.34 0.31
CA HIS A 297 -28.57 5.30 1.05
C HIS A 297 -28.34 5.40 2.56
N GLU A 298 -27.80 4.38 3.22
CA GLU A 298 -27.73 4.35 4.69
C GLU A 298 -26.38 4.88 5.22
N VAL A 299 -26.44 5.67 6.28
CA VAL A 299 -25.26 6.07 7.06
C VAL A 299 -24.93 4.97 8.05
N PRO A 300 -23.68 4.45 8.10
CA PRO A 300 -23.30 3.42 9.06
C PRO A 300 -23.62 3.81 10.51
N LYS A 301 -24.22 2.88 11.25
CA LYS A 301 -24.48 3.02 12.69
C LYS A 301 -23.31 2.40 13.44
N ASP A 302 -22.50 3.20 14.12
CA ASP A 302 -21.32 2.74 14.86
C ASP A 302 -21.64 2.27 16.29
N GLY A 303 -22.88 1.83 16.54
CA GLY A 303 -23.35 1.42 17.87
C GLY A 303 -23.59 2.56 18.85
N THR A 304 -23.37 3.82 18.46
CA THR A 304 -23.82 5.00 19.23
C THR A 304 -25.20 5.48 18.73
N GLU A 305 -26.00 6.16 19.56
CA GLU A 305 -27.28 6.78 19.13
C GLU A 305 -27.09 7.87 18.05
N ASN A 306 -25.85 8.14 17.60
CA ASN A 306 -25.49 9.14 16.60
C ASN A 306 -24.80 8.46 15.38
N PRO A 307 -25.44 8.37 14.21
CA PRO A 307 -24.83 7.75 13.03
C PRO A 307 -23.55 8.50 12.58
N LYS A 308 -22.50 7.79 12.13
CA LYS A 308 -21.26 8.42 11.63
C LYS A 308 -20.94 8.00 10.19
N GLY A 309 -20.39 8.92 9.41
CA GLY A 309 -19.80 8.65 8.10
C GLY A 309 -20.61 9.14 6.90
N VAL A 310 -20.16 8.76 5.71
CA VAL A 310 -20.78 9.10 4.42
C VAL A 310 -21.42 7.88 3.79
N THR A 311 -22.55 8.07 3.10
CA THR A 311 -23.20 6.99 2.35
C THR A 311 -22.40 6.63 1.10
N GLY A 312 -22.66 5.46 0.51
CA GLY A 312 -22.11 5.05 -0.78
C GLY A 312 -22.44 6.05 -1.89
N LYS A 313 -23.70 6.55 -1.94
CA LYS A 313 -24.14 7.58 -2.90
C LYS A 313 -23.30 8.84 -2.76
N GLN A 314 -23.19 9.39 -1.55
CA GLN A 314 -22.45 10.62 -1.29
C GLN A 314 -20.98 10.50 -1.70
N LEU A 315 -20.32 9.40 -1.34
CA LEU A 315 -18.92 9.17 -1.68
C LEU A 315 -18.72 9.06 -3.20
N CYS A 316 -19.57 8.30 -3.88
CA CYS A 316 -19.50 8.13 -5.34
C CYS A 316 -19.79 9.44 -6.07
N GLN A 317 -20.84 10.17 -5.68
CA GLN A 317 -21.19 11.46 -6.27
C GLN A 317 -20.08 12.49 -6.09
N ALA A 318 -19.40 12.53 -4.93
CA ALA A 318 -18.27 13.40 -4.71
C ALA A 318 -17.07 13.04 -5.62
N ALA A 319 -16.79 11.74 -5.81
CA ALA A 319 -15.73 11.28 -6.71
C ALA A 319 -16.03 11.59 -8.19
N TRP A 320 -17.28 11.39 -8.64
CA TRP A 320 -17.72 11.74 -10.00
C TRP A 320 -17.66 13.25 -10.23
N SER A 321 -18.12 14.03 -9.26
CA SER A 321 -18.07 15.49 -9.31
C SER A 321 -16.63 15.98 -9.38
N ALA A 322 -15.69 15.34 -8.68
CA ALA A 322 -14.27 15.68 -8.79
C ALA A 322 -13.73 15.48 -10.21
N ALA A 323 -14.12 14.40 -10.90
CA ALA A 323 -13.76 14.20 -12.30
C ALA A 323 -14.40 15.23 -13.23
N PHE A 324 -15.65 15.61 -12.98
CA PHE A 324 -16.35 16.67 -13.70
C PHE A 324 -15.70 18.04 -13.48
N ASP A 325 -15.28 18.36 -12.26
CA ASP A 325 -14.56 19.61 -11.96
C ASP A 325 -13.15 19.62 -12.57
N ALA A 326 -12.49 18.46 -12.61
CA ALA A 326 -11.15 18.35 -13.14
C ALA A 326 -11.11 18.63 -14.65
N PHE A 327 -12.06 18.06 -15.41
CA PHE A 327 -11.97 17.94 -16.86
C PHE A 327 -13.28 18.21 -17.62
N GLY A 328 -14.38 18.48 -16.92
CA GLY A 328 -15.69 18.73 -17.52
C GLY A 328 -15.78 20.08 -18.21
N VAL A 329 -16.45 20.11 -19.37
CA VAL A 329 -16.73 21.35 -20.11
C VAL A 329 -18.23 21.47 -20.44
N GLN A 330 -18.69 22.71 -20.63
CA GLN A 330 -20.03 23.01 -21.09
C GLN A 330 -19.97 23.48 -22.54
N GLY A 331 -20.71 22.83 -23.44
CA GLY A 331 -20.75 23.20 -24.86
C GLY A 331 -19.74 22.42 -25.71
N ALA A 332 -18.96 23.12 -26.55
CA ALA A 332 -18.03 22.48 -27.49
C ALA A 332 -16.95 21.68 -26.74
N VAL A 333 -16.72 20.43 -27.18
CA VAL A 333 -15.83 19.47 -26.51
C VAL A 333 -14.47 19.35 -27.19
N ASP A 334 -14.13 20.29 -28.07
CA ASP A 334 -12.89 20.27 -28.83
C ASP A 334 -11.67 20.30 -27.89
N GLN A 335 -10.84 19.25 -27.97
CA GLN A 335 -9.68 18.98 -27.11
C GLN A 335 -9.95 18.63 -25.63
N ALA A 336 -11.19 18.74 -25.13
CA ALA A 336 -11.50 18.31 -23.77
C ALA A 336 -11.43 16.78 -23.62
N PRO A 337 -10.89 16.22 -22.53
CA PRO A 337 -10.86 14.78 -22.31
C PRO A 337 -12.27 14.16 -22.39
N LEU A 338 -12.41 12.94 -22.88
CA LEU A 338 -13.65 12.17 -22.75
C LEU A 338 -13.70 11.57 -21.35
N LEU A 339 -14.79 11.82 -20.61
CA LEU A 339 -15.05 11.17 -19.32
C LEU A 339 -15.99 9.99 -19.55
N VAL A 340 -15.59 8.79 -19.16
CA VAL A 340 -16.45 7.59 -19.23
C VAL A 340 -16.71 7.12 -17.80
N VAL A 341 -17.96 7.23 -17.33
CA VAL A 341 -18.32 7.10 -15.92
C VAL A 341 -19.30 5.96 -15.70
N ALA A 342 -18.92 5.00 -14.85
CA ALA A 342 -19.81 3.95 -14.37
C ALA A 342 -20.62 4.46 -13.17
N ILE A 343 -21.93 4.61 -13.33
CA ILE A 343 -22.81 5.18 -12.29
C ILE A 343 -23.63 4.14 -11.51
N GLY A 344 -23.54 2.86 -11.90
CA GLY A 344 -24.35 1.80 -11.30
C GLY A 344 -25.82 1.81 -11.78
N SER A 345 -26.62 0.89 -11.26
CA SER A 345 -28.02 0.70 -11.66
C SER A 345 -29.00 1.64 -10.95
N GLN A 346 -28.51 2.51 -10.06
CA GLN A 346 -29.33 3.37 -9.22
C GLN A 346 -29.96 4.48 -10.05
N PRO A 347 -31.30 4.63 -10.06
CA PRO A 347 -31.98 5.60 -10.93
C PRO A 347 -31.67 7.05 -10.54
N ASP A 348 -31.28 7.27 -9.29
CA ASP A 348 -30.98 8.58 -8.70
C ASP A 348 -29.46 8.88 -8.63
N ALA A 349 -28.64 8.11 -9.35
CA ALA A 349 -27.19 8.21 -9.27
C ALA A 349 -26.65 9.62 -9.55
N LEU A 350 -27.19 10.27 -10.57
CA LEU A 350 -26.77 11.60 -11.00
C LEU A 350 -27.64 12.73 -10.42
N GLU A 351 -28.53 12.42 -9.48
CA GLU A 351 -29.39 13.42 -8.85
C GLU A 351 -28.53 14.53 -8.20
N ASN A 352 -28.89 15.78 -8.48
CA ASN A 352 -28.17 16.98 -8.03
C ASN A 352 -26.76 17.18 -8.62
N LEU A 353 -26.38 16.41 -9.65
CA LEU A 353 -25.12 16.61 -10.38
C LEU A 353 -25.36 17.26 -11.75
N THR A 354 -24.52 18.24 -12.09
CA THR A 354 -24.46 18.79 -13.45
C THR A 354 -23.47 17.99 -14.27
N VAL A 355 -23.96 17.09 -15.13
CA VAL A 355 -23.12 16.28 -16.01
C VAL A 355 -22.56 17.14 -17.15
N PRO A 356 -21.23 17.19 -17.35
CA PRO A 356 -20.63 18.00 -18.40
C PRO A 356 -20.82 17.38 -19.79
N SER A 357 -20.74 18.20 -20.84
CA SER A 357 -21.02 17.79 -22.23
C SER A 357 -20.06 16.73 -22.79
N ASN A 358 -18.88 16.60 -22.19
CA ASN A 358 -17.85 15.61 -22.53
C ASN A 358 -17.89 14.35 -21.65
N ALA A 359 -18.93 14.14 -20.83
CA ALA A 359 -19.08 12.93 -20.02
C ALA A 359 -20.12 11.96 -20.60
N LEU A 360 -19.74 10.69 -20.68
CA LEU A 360 -20.59 9.55 -20.98
C LEU A 360 -20.80 8.74 -19.70
N CYS A 361 -21.95 8.95 -19.06
CA CYS A 361 -22.35 8.24 -17.85
C CYS A 361 -23.24 7.04 -18.21
N LEU A 362 -22.83 5.83 -17.85
CA LEU A 362 -23.57 4.60 -18.14
C LEU A 362 -23.68 3.72 -16.87
N PRO A 363 -24.77 2.95 -16.70
CA PRO A 363 -24.93 2.08 -15.53
C PRO A 363 -23.82 1.03 -15.39
N HIS A 364 -23.39 0.48 -16.52
CA HIS A 364 -22.35 -0.54 -16.60
C HIS A 364 -21.39 -0.24 -17.75
N LEU A 365 -20.11 -0.51 -17.54
CA LEU A 365 -19.04 -0.27 -18.51
C LEU A 365 -18.24 -1.55 -18.78
N PRO A 366 -17.84 -1.81 -20.05
CA PRO A 366 -16.91 -2.88 -20.38
C PRO A 366 -15.47 -2.48 -20.03
N GLN A 367 -15.15 -2.45 -18.73
CA GLN A 367 -13.93 -1.86 -18.15
C GLN A 367 -12.63 -2.32 -18.85
N VAL A 368 -12.42 -3.64 -18.97
CA VAL A 368 -11.21 -4.21 -19.62
C VAL A 368 -11.08 -3.74 -21.06
N GLU A 369 -12.20 -3.64 -21.79
CA GLU A 369 -12.18 -3.22 -23.19
C GLU A 369 -11.92 -1.72 -23.33
N LEU A 370 -12.43 -0.90 -22.41
CA LEU A 370 -12.12 0.53 -22.36
C LEU A 370 -10.64 0.75 -22.08
N LEU A 371 -10.09 0.07 -21.07
CA LEU A 371 -8.66 0.11 -20.74
C LEU A 371 -7.80 -0.24 -21.97
N ARG A 372 -8.15 -1.32 -22.69
CA ARG A 372 -7.48 -1.72 -23.95
C ARG A 372 -7.65 -0.74 -25.09
N ALA A 373 -8.78 -0.03 -25.16
CA ALA A 373 -9.07 0.90 -26.24
C ALA A 373 -8.28 2.21 -26.14
N GLY A 374 -7.74 2.53 -24.96
CA GLY A 374 -6.83 3.66 -24.76
C GLY A 374 -7.33 4.64 -23.70
N VAL A 375 -7.34 4.20 -22.44
CA VAL A 375 -7.56 5.08 -21.28
C VAL A 375 -6.25 5.73 -20.87
N ASP A 376 -6.31 7.01 -20.49
CA ASP A 376 -5.15 7.79 -20.06
C ASP A 376 -5.00 7.85 -18.53
N LEU A 377 -6.11 7.80 -17.80
CA LEU A 377 -6.17 7.83 -16.34
C LEU A 377 -7.43 7.12 -15.86
N PHE A 378 -7.32 6.38 -14.76
CA PHE A 378 -8.43 5.69 -14.15
C PHE A 378 -8.68 6.14 -12.70
N LEU A 379 -9.81 6.80 -12.45
CA LEU A 379 -10.35 7.01 -11.10
C LEU A 379 -11.08 5.75 -10.64
N THR A 380 -10.54 5.09 -9.61
CA THR A 380 -11.01 3.77 -9.17
C THR A 380 -11.15 3.69 -7.66
N HIS A 381 -12.07 2.86 -7.18
CA HIS A 381 -12.11 2.46 -5.77
C HIS A 381 -10.90 1.59 -5.32
N GLY A 382 -10.10 1.05 -6.24
CA GLY A 382 -8.91 0.25 -5.90
C GLY A 382 -9.16 -1.21 -5.58
N GLY A 383 -10.33 -1.78 -5.92
CA GLY A 383 -10.54 -3.22 -5.76
C GLY A 383 -9.54 -4.03 -6.58
N GLN A 384 -9.10 -5.18 -6.05
CA GLN A 384 -7.99 -5.96 -6.59
C GLN A 384 -8.02 -6.16 -8.11
N ASN A 385 -9.15 -6.60 -8.68
CA ASN A 385 -9.24 -6.84 -10.12
C ASN A 385 -9.08 -5.55 -10.94
N SER A 386 -9.80 -4.48 -10.59
CA SER A 386 -9.71 -3.20 -11.29
C SER A 386 -8.30 -2.61 -11.23
N PHE A 387 -7.60 -2.79 -10.10
CA PHE A 387 -6.23 -2.33 -9.93
C PHE A 387 -5.25 -3.14 -10.80
N MET A 388 -5.38 -4.47 -10.85
CA MET A 388 -4.53 -5.28 -11.73
C MET A 388 -4.84 -5.07 -13.23
N GLU A 389 -6.11 -4.88 -13.59
CA GLU A 389 -6.54 -4.58 -14.95
C GLU A 389 -5.95 -3.26 -15.45
N SER A 390 -5.90 -2.23 -14.61
CA SER A 390 -5.33 -0.93 -15.00
C SER A 390 -3.83 -1.01 -15.21
N LEU A 391 -3.11 -1.69 -14.31
CA LEU A 391 -1.67 -1.89 -14.44
C LEU A 391 -1.31 -2.73 -15.66
N MET A 392 -2.06 -3.80 -15.94
CA MET A 392 -1.87 -4.60 -17.15
C MET A 392 -2.04 -3.78 -18.44
N ALA A 393 -2.92 -2.77 -18.42
CA ALA A 393 -3.11 -1.83 -19.51
C ALA A 393 -2.11 -0.65 -19.51
N GLY A 394 -1.20 -0.56 -18.53
CA GLY A 394 -0.26 0.55 -18.37
C GLY A 394 -0.94 1.89 -18.04
N VAL A 395 -2.10 1.83 -17.37
CA VAL A 395 -2.93 2.99 -17.03
C VAL A 395 -2.70 3.39 -15.58
N PRO A 396 -2.26 4.64 -15.32
CA PRO A 396 -2.10 5.14 -13.95
C PRO A 396 -3.46 5.39 -13.29
N VAL A 397 -3.48 5.41 -11.96
CA VAL A 397 -4.72 5.45 -11.16
C VAL A 397 -4.78 6.59 -10.14
N VAL A 398 -6.00 7.02 -9.82
CA VAL A 398 -6.28 7.69 -8.54
C VAL A 398 -7.22 6.77 -7.76
N VAL A 399 -6.78 6.37 -6.57
CA VAL A 399 -7.47 5.34 -5.78
C VAL A 399 -8.28 5.99 -4.66
N CYS A 400 -9.60 5.80 -4.70
CA CYS A 400 -10.59 6.27 -3.74
C CYS A 400 -11.15 5.08 -2.94
N PRO A 401 -10.42 4.59 -1.93
CA PRO A 401 -10.76 3.34 -1.25
C PRO A 401 -12.10 3.44 -0.52
N GLY A 402 -12.92 2.41 -0.70
CA GLY A 402 -14.14 2.19 0.06
C GLY A 402 -13.88 1.41 1.33
N PHE A 403 -13.50 0.13 1.20
CA PHE A 403 -13.33 -0.84 2.29
C PHE A 403 -12.47 -2.04 1.84
N ALA A 404 -12.16 -2.96 2.77
CA ALA A 404 -11.39 -4.17 2.51
C ALA A 404 -10.00 -3.89 1.88
N ASP A 405 -9.60 -4.68 0.89
CA ASP A 405 -8.30 -4.65 0.19
C ASP A 405 -8.00 -3.32 -0.50
N GLN A 406 -9.02 -2.49 -0.72
CA GLN A 406 -8.91 -1.22 -1.44
C GLN A 406 -7.95 -0.22 -0.75
N ILE A 407 -7.89 -0.24 0.58
CA ILE A 407 -6.99 0.64 1.35
C ILE A 407 -5.52 0.26 1.09
N ALA A 408 -5.20 -1.04 1.18
CA ALA A 408 -3.87 -1.54 0.88
C ALA A 408 -3.48 -1.26 -0.57
N ASN A 409 -4.41 -1.42 -1.52
CA ASN A 409 -4.18 -1.08 -2.92
C ASN A 409 -3.97 0.41 -3.17
N ALA A 410 -4.64 1.29 -2.41
CA ALA A 410 -4.39 2.73 -2.48
C ALA A 410 -2.96 3.06 -2.03
N MET A 411 -2.55 2.55 -0.87
CA MET A 411 -1.18 2.72 -0.35
C MET A 411 -0.14 2.16 -1.31
N ARG A 412 -0.41 1.00 -1.92
CA ARG A 412 0.43 0.38 -2.94
C ARG A 412 0.55 1.25 -4.19
N ALA A 413 -0.54 1.84 -4.67
CA ALA A 413 -0.52 2.71 -5.84
C ALA A 413 0.43 3.89 -5.66
N ASP A 414 0.38 4.50 -4.48
CA ASP A 414 1.24 5.60 -4.06
C ASP A 414 2.70 5.15 -3.89
N ALA A 415 2.96 4.09 -3.12
CA ALA A 415 4.31 3.57 -2.90
C ALA A 415 5.03 3.14 -4.20
N MET A 416 4.29 2.55 -5.14
CA MET A 416 4.84 2.12 -6.44
C MET A 416 4.94 3.27 -7.45
N GLN A 417 4.37 4.45 -7.13
CA GLN A 417 4.26 5.61 -8.00
C GLN A 417 3.51 5.30 -9.31
N VAL A 418 2.53 4.39 -9.25
CA VAL A 418 1.60 4.07 -10.37
C VAL A 418 0.31 4.87 -10.28
N GLY A 419 0.15 5.64 -9.21
CA GLY A 419 -1.02 6.45 -8.95
C GLY A 419 -0.92 7.18 -7.62
N LEU A 420 -2.03 7.75 -7.18
CA LEU A 420 -2.15 8.43 -5.88
C LEU A 420 -3.28 7.86 -5.05
N GLN A 421 -3.08 7.82 -3.74
CA GLN A 421 -4.10 7.45 -2.76
C GLN A 421 -4.94 8.66 -2.35
N ILE A 422 -6.23 8.41 -2.09
CA ILE A 422 -7.15 9.33 -1.45
C ILE A 422 -7.58 8.71 -0.12
N GLN A 423 -7.68 9.52 0.94
CA GLN A 423 -8.21 9.04 2.20
C GLN A 423 -9.74 9.07 2.18
N ARG A 424 -10.36 7.96 2.61
CA ARG A 424 -11.82 7.90 2.76
C ARG A 424 -12.25 8.89 3.87
N PRO A 425 -13.24 9.76 3.62
CA PRO A 425 -13.75 10.65 4.66
C PRO A 425 -14.55 9.85 5.71
N LEU A 426 -14.24 10.08 6.98
CA LEU A 426 -14.94 9.52 8.14
C LEU A 426 -15.39 10.65 9.09
N PRO A 427 -16.30 11.55 8.64
CA PRO A 427 -16.75 12.68 9.45
C PRO A 427 -17.67 12.27 10.60
N GLU A 428 -17.73 13.12 11.63
CA GLU A 428 -18.81 13.10 12.61
C GLU A 428 -20.15 13.50 11.98
N HIS A 429 -21.26 13.12 12.61
CA HIS A 429 -22.59 13.46 12.12
C HIS A 429 -22.78 14.97 11.98
N GLY A 430 -23.35 15.41 10.86
CA GLY A 430 -23.57 16.82 10.53
C GLY A 430 -22.38 17.51 9.87
N GLN A 431 -21.19 16.90 9.84
CA GLN A 431 -19.99 17.43 9.16
C GLN A 431 -19.77 16.81 7.78
N GLU A 432 -20.66 15.91 7.33
CA GLU A 432 -20.56 15.22 6.05
C GLU A 432 -20.40 16.18 4.85
N PRO A 433 -21.16 17.31 4.74
CA PRO A 433 -21.03 18.21 3.61
C PRO A 433 -19.64 18.85 3.47
N GLU A 434 -19.01 19.24 4.58
CA GLU A 434 -17.68 19.85 4.57
C GLU A 434 -16.60 18.81 4.24
N ALA A 435 -16.71 17.60 4.80
CA ALA A 435 -15.80 16.50 4.53
C ALA A 435 -15.88 16.03 3.06
N LEU A 436 -17.09 15.91 2.50
CA LEU A 436 -17.29 15.54 1.09
C LEU A 436 -16.72 16.60 0.14
N LYS A 437 -16.84 17.90 0.48
CA LYS A 437 -16.25 18.98 -0.32
C LYS A 437 -14.72 18.95 -0.28
N ALA A 438 -14.12 18.69 0.89
CA ALA A 438 -12.67 18.53 1.02
C ALA A 438 -12.17 17.32 0.24
N TYR A 439 -12.86 16.19 0.36
CA TYR A 439 -12.59 14.97 -0.39
C TYR A 439 -12.66 15.21 -1.90
N GLN A 440 -13.72 15.82 -2.40
CA GLN A 440 -13.86 16.19 -3.82
C GLN A 440 -12.69 17.05 -4.30
N GLY A 441 -12.31 18.07 -3.53
CA GLY A 441 -11.16 18.93 -3.86
C GLY A 441 -9.83 18.17 -3.95
N GLN A 442 -9.59 17.23 -3.03
CA GLN A 442 -8.41 16.38 -3.04
C GLN A 442 -8.40 15.46 -4.27
N VAL A 443 -9.51 14.79 -4.57
CA VAL A 443 -9.64 13.92 -5.74
C VAL A 443 -9.38 14.72 -7.02
N THR A 444 -9.96 15.91 -7.17
CA THR A 444 -9.74 16.80 -8.33
C THR A 444 -8.27 17.15 -8.51
N ALA A 445 -7.56 17.48 -7.43
CA ALA A 445 -6.14 17.81 -7.47
C ALA A 445 -5.29 16.60 -7.89
N CYS A 446 -5.55 15.43 -7.31
CA CYS A 446 -4.86 14.20 -7.65
C CYS A 446 -5.09 13.79 -9.11
N LEU A 447 -6.33 13.89 -9.62
CA LEU A 447 -6.65 13.60 -11.01
C LEU A 447 -5.84 14.46 -11.98
N ARG A 448 -5.80 15.78 -11.75
CA ARG A 448 -5.03 16.70 -12.59
C ARG A 448 -3.53 16.38 -12.54
N ARG A 449 -3.00 16.07 -11.36
CA ARG A 449 -1.59 15.73 -11.17
C ARG A 449 -1.19 14.46 -11.91
N VAL A 450 -1.93 13.37 -11.70
CA VAL A 450 -1.60 12.07 -12.32
C VAL A 450 -1.73 12.14 -13.85
N LEU A 451 -2.68 12.92 -14.38
CA LEU A 451 -2.78 13.10 -15.83
C LEU A 451 -1.65 13.95 -16.43
N ALA A 452 -1.10 14.91 -15.66
CA ALA A 452 -0.08 15.84 -16.13
C ALA A 452 1.36 15.30 -16.01
N GLU A 453 1.63 14.46 -15.01
CA GLU A 453 2.96 13.90 -14.75
C GLU A 453 3.13 12.54 -15.48
N GLU A 454 3.92 12.52 -16.56
CA GLU A 454 4.16 11.30 -17.35
C GLU A 454 4.80 10.14 -16.55
N SER A 455 5.51 10.46 -15.46
CA SER A 455 6.16 9.47 -14.58
C SER A 455 5.19 8.41 -14.05
N PHE A 456 3.94 8.76 -13.74
CA PHE A 456 2.95 7.78 -13.29
C PHE A 456 2.60 6.77 -14.38
N ARG A 457 2.49 7.23 -15.62
CA ARG A 457 2.23 6.36 -16.78
C ARG A 457 3.43 5.46 -17.05
N ASP A 458 4.64 6.01 -17.03
CA ASP A 458 5.87 5.23 -17.23
C ASP A 458 5.99 4.12 -16.18
N ARG A 459 5.69 4.43 -14.92
CA ARG A 459 5.65 3.44 -13.83
C ARG A 459 4.55 2.41 -14.02
N ALA A 460 3.34 2.82 -14.38
CA ALA A 460 2.24 1.89 -14.67
C ALA A 460 2.59 0.94 -15.82
N GLN A 461 3.23 1.43 -16.88
CA GLN A 461 3.71 0.61 -18.01
C GLN A 461 4.84 -0.34 -17.60
N TYR A 462 5.82 0.14 -16.82
CA TYR A 462 6.91 -0.69 -16.29
C TYR A 462 6.35 -1.90 -15.52
N PHE A 463 5.40 -1.64 -14.62
CA PHE A 463 4.77 -2.68 -13.82
C PHE A 463 3.81 -3.56 -14.63
N GLY A 464 3.09 -3.00 -15.61
CA GLY A 464 2.29 -3.76 -16.57
C GLY A 464 3.13 -4.80 -17.33
N ASN A 465 4.33 -4.42 -17.77
CA ASN A 465 5.24 -5.35 -18.47
C ASN A 465 5.73 -6.49 -17.58
N ARG A 466 5.94 -6.23 -16.28
CA ARG A 466 6.29 -7.28 -15.31
C ARG A 466 5.12 -8.20 -15.02
N LEU A 467 3.94 -7.63 -14.87
CA LEU A 467 2.70 -8.37 -14.64
C LEU A 467 2.38 -9.31 -15.83
N GLN A 468 2.67 -8.90 -17.06
CA GLN A 468 2.58 -9.77 -18.25
C GLN A 468 3.46 -11.03 -18.15
N GLN A 469 4.59 -10.96 -17.45
CA GLN A 469 5.52 -12.09 -17.30
C GLN A 469 5.00 -13.18 -16.37
N GLU A 470 3.93 -12.91 -15.60
CA GLU A 470 3.33 -13.87 -14.68
C GLU A 470 2.53 -14.98 -15.40
N GLY A 471 2.28 -14.83 -16.71
CA GLY A 471 1.74 -15.88 -17.58
C GLY A 471 0.22 -16.04 -17.57
N GLY A 472 -0.51 -15.35 -16.68
CA GLY A 472 -1.95 -15.17 -16.83
C GLY A 472 -2.77 -16.46 -16.84
N VAL A 473 -3.75 -16.47 -17.74
CA VAL A 473 -4.64 -17.61 -17.99
C VAL A 473 -3.88 -18.84 -18.47
N ALA A 474 -2.85 -18.67 -19.30
CA ALA A 474 -2.08 -19.79 -19.85
C ALA A 474 -1.36 -20.57 -18.74
N ARG A 475 -0.65 -19.86 -17.84
CA ARG A 475 0.00 -20.47 -16.68
C ARG A 475 -1.00 -21.10 -15.73
N SER A 476 -2.15 -20.45 -15.50
CA SER A 476 -3.23 -21.02 -14.68
C SER A 476 -3.72 -22.36 -15.23
N VAL A 477 -3.99 -22.44 -16.54
CA VAL A 477 -4.42 -23.67 -17.19
C VAL A 477 -3.35 -24.76 -17.14
N GLU A 478 -2.08 -24.40 -17.35
CA GLU A 478 -0.95 -25.33 -17.21
C GLU A 478 -0.91 -25.96 -15.80
N MET A 479 -1.03 -25.14 -14.75
CA MET A 479 -1.06 -25.58 -13.36
C MET A 479 -2.23 -26.52 -13.07
N LEU A 480 -3.43 -26.20 -13.58
CA LEU A 480 -4.61 -27.06 -13.40
C LEU A 480 -4.46 -28.40 -14.12
N LEU A 481 -3.92 -28.40 -15.34
CA LEU A 481 -3.68 -29.62 -16.11
C LEU A 481 -2.58 -30.49 -15.49
N ALA A 482 -1.52 -29.88 -14.98
CA ALA A 482 -0.46 -30.57 -14.25
C ALA A 482 -1.03 -31.24 -13.00
N THR A 483 -1.78 -30.49 -12.18
CA THR A 483 -2.39 -31.01 -10.95
C THR A 483 -3.39 -32.14 -11.24
N ALA A 484 -4.20 -32.02 -12.29
CA ALA A 484 -5.14 -33.06 -12.69
C ALA A 484 -4.44 -34.36 -13.14
N ARG A 485 -3.21 -34.27 -13.68
CA ARG A 485 -2.41 -35.43 -14.12
C ARG A 485 -1.62 -36.06 -12.97
N GLU A 486 -1.12 -35.26 -12.03
CA GLU A 486 -0.42 -35.74 -10.83
C GLU A 486 -1.34 -36.58 -9.93
N GLY A 487 -2.65 -36.32 -9.97
CA GLY A 487 -3.62 -36.96 -9.08
C GLY A 487 -3.64 -36.28 -7.71
N LEU A 488 -4.17 -36.97 -6.68
CA LEU A 488 -4.14 -36.42 -5.32
C LEU A 488 -2.68 -36.20 -4.89
N PRO A 489 -2.31 -35.00 -4.42
CA PRO A 489 -1.01 -34.82 -3.81
C PRO A 489 -0.85 -35.80 -2.64
N ARG A 490 0.34 -36.38 -2.47
CA ARG A 490 0.75 -36.99 -1.20
C ARG A 490 0.81 -35.86 -0.18
N LEU A 491 -0.29 -35.59 0.51
CA LEU A 491 -0.31 -34.60 1.57
C LEU A 491 0.36 -35.21 2.81
N LEU A 492 1.39 -34.51 3.29
CA LEU A 492 2.02 -34.74 4.58
C LEU A 492 0.99 -34.51 5.69
N GLY A 493 0.98 -35.42 6.67
CA GLY A 493 0.42 -35.26 8.02
C GLY A 493 -0.85 -34.43 8.18
N SER A 494 -1.96 -35.09 8.48
CA SER A 494 -2.98 -34.48 9.33
C SER A 494 -2.35 -33.96 10.64
N ARG A 495 -2.49 -32.66 10.90
CA ARG A 495 -2.08 -31.87 12.09
C ARG A 495 -0.84 -31.00 11.91
N VAL A 496 -1.07 -29.72 11.64
CA VAL A 496 -0.24 -28.67 12.23
C VAL A 496 -0.65 -28.62 13.71
N GLU A 497 0.20 -29.10 14.62
CA GLU A 497 0.03 -28.78 16.04
C GLU A 497 0.42 -27.31 16.22
N LEU A 498 -0.58 -26.41 16.26
CA LEU A 498 -0.38 -25.10 16.84
C LEU A 498 0.02 -25.31 18.30
N ALA A 499 1.15 -24.72 18.72
CA ALA A 499 1.65 -24.83 20.07
C ALA A 499 0.52 -24.57 21.07
N LYS A 500 0.22 -25.55 21.93
CA LYS A 500 -0.69 -25.34 23.05
C LYS A 500 -0.05 -24.28 23.94
N PRO A 501 -0.77 -23.20 24.29
CA PRO A 501 -0.28 -22.32 25.35
C PRO A 501 -0.12 -23.19 26.60
N ASP A 502 1.08 -23.21 27.15
CA ASP A 502 1.43 -24.06 28.28
C ASP A 502 0.38 -23.92 29.38
N ALA A 503 -0.11 -25.07 29.83
CA ALA A 503 -1.00 -25.19 30.98
C ALA A 503 -0.22 -24.88 32.25
N ALA A 504 0.10 -23.61 32.49
CA ALA A 504 0.51 -23.12 33.79
C ALA A 504 -0.74 -22.73 34.59
N GLU A 505 -0.80 -23.24 35.81
CA GLU A 505 -1.90 -23.24 36.77
C GLU A 505 -2.75 -21.95 36.80
N LYS A 506 -4.07 -22.14 36.79
CA LYS A 506 -5.08 -21.11 37.08
C LYS A 506 -4.76 -20.37 38.39
N PRO A 507 -4.64 -19.04 38.41
CA PRO A 507 -4.89 -18.25 39.60
C PRO A 507 -6.24 -17.55 39.44
N ALA A 508 -7.17 -17.83 40.36
CA ALA A 508 -8.41 -17.08 40.49
C ALA A 508 -8.06 -15.61 40.77
N PHE A 509 -8.29 -14.71 39.81
CA PHE A 509 -8.02 -13.29 40.00
C PHE A 509 -9.31 -12.49 40.16
N LYS A 510 -9.49 -11.99 41.39
CA LYS A 510 -10.45 -10.96 41.72
C LYS A 510 -9.96 -9.62 41.19
N MET A 511 -10.90 -8.95 40.54
CA MET A 511 -10.89 -7.60 39.99
C MET A 511 -10.38 -6.56 41.01
N HIS A 512 -9.08 -6.22 41.02
CA HIS A 512 -8.53 -4.92 41.52
C HIS A 512 -7.00 -4.66 41.40
N ALA A 513 -6.23 -5.39 40.58
CA ALA A 513 -4.75 -5.25 40.57
C ALA A 513 -4.08 -5.02 39.18
N GLU A 514 -4.77 -4.46 38.19
CA GLU A 514 -4.25 -4.38 36.81
C GLU A 514 -3.29 -3.22 36.49
N LEU A 515 -3.01 -2.31 37.42
CA LEU A 515 -1.99 -1.27 37.22
C LEU A 515 -0.55 -1.76 37.50
N SER A 516 -0.38 -2.91 38.17
CA SER A 516 0.95 -3.40 38.59
C SER A 516 1.60 -4.36 37.59
N ARG A 517 0.83 -5.11 36.80
CA ARG A 517 1.37 -6.20 35.96
C ARG A 517 2.05 -5.73 34.66
N LYS A 518 1.60 -4.61 34.10
CA LYS A 518 2.28 -3.95 32.96
C LYS A 518 3.64 -3.39 33.38
N LYS A 519 3.75 -2.97 34.65
CA LYS A 519 4.99 -2.49 35.24
C LYS A 519 5.96 -3.64 35.53
N GLU A 520 5.46 -4.77 36.05
CA GLU A 520 6.27 -5.99 36.24
C GLU A 520 6.78 -6.60 34.92
N LEU A 521 6.00 -6.57 33.82
CA LEU A 521 6.45 -7.09 32.52
C LEU A 521 7.52 -6.20 31.87
N LEU A 522 7.40 -4.88 32.03
CA LEU A 522 8.42 -3.91 31.64
C LEU A 522 9.67 -4.00 32.53
N GLU A 523 9.51 -4.25 33.83
CA GLU A 523 10.61 -4.50 34.77
C GLU A 523 11.31 -5.84 34.46
N LEU A 524 10.58 -6.90 34.08
CA LEU A 524 11.15 -8.21 33.67
C LEU A 524 11.90 -8.15 32.33
N LEU A 525 11.44 -7.34 31.37
CA LEU A 525 12.16 -7.09 30.10
C LEU A 525 13.37 -6.15 30.31
N GLN A 526 13.29 -5.22 31.26
CA GLN A 526 14.42 -4.40 31.71
C GLN A 526 15.47 -5.20 32.49
N ASP A 527 15.07 -6.28 33.17
CA ASP A 527 15.98 -7.19 33.86
C ASP A 527 16.72 -8.17 32.92
N TRP A 528 16.16 -8.45 31.71
CA TRP A 528 16.78 -9.36 30.72
C TRP A 528 17.79 -8.68 29.79
N LEU A 529 17.62 -7.37 29.54
CA LEU A 529 18.54 -6.54 28.76
C LEU A 529 18.95 -5.36 29.65
N SER A 530 20.05 -5.50 30.38
CA SER A 530 20.51 -4.40 31.23
C SER A 530 20.83 -3.17 30.38
N ILE A 531 20.55 -1.98 30.91
CA ILE A 531 20.95 -0.70 30.29
C ILE A 531 22.44 -0.73 29.94
N GLU A 532 23.26 -1.37 30.79
CA GLU A 532 24.70 -1.56 30.59
C GLU A 532 25.02 -2.44 29.36
N MET A 533 24.20 -3.45 29.06
CA MET A 533 24.37 -4.31 27.88
C MET A 533 24.05 -3.55 26.59
N LEU A 534 22.95 -2.79 26.56
CA LEU A 534 22.54 -1.99 25.42
C LEU A 534 23.50 -0.80 25.18
N GLU A 535 23.89 -0.09 26.25
CA GLU A 535 24.94 0.93 26.19
C GLU A 535 26.28 0.31 25.73
N GLY A 536 26.60 -0.91 26.17
CA GLY A 536 27.78 -1.68 25.74
C GLY A 536 27.76 -2.07 24.25
N LYS A 537 26.59 -2.22 23.65
CA LYS A 537 26.40 -2.39 22.19
C LYS A 537 26.38 -1.07 21.42
N GLY A 538 26.55 0.07 22.10
CA GLY A 538 26.59 1.40 21.48
C GLY A 538 25.20 1.96 21.16
N ILE A 539 24.16 1.50 21.84
CA ILE A 539 22.79 2.03 21.74
C ILE A 539 22.57 2.96 22.95
N PRO A 540 22.41 4.28 22.75
CA PRO A 540 22.38 5.23 23.85
C PRO A 540 21.00 5.24 24.54
N VAL A 541 20.77 4.28 25.43
CA VAL A 541 19.47 4.09 26.12
C VAL A 541 19.01 5.34 26.86
N LYS A 542 19.94 6.13 27.40
CA LYS A 542 19.63 7.39 28.10
C LYS A 542 19.12 8.49 27.16
N GLN A 543 19.55 8.49 25.89
CA GLN A 543 19.10 9.45 24.87
C GLN A 543 17.79 8.97 24.25
N LEU A 544 17.71 7.68 23.87
CA LEU A 544 16.57 7.11 23.15
C LEU A 544 15.38 6.74 24.05
N GLY A 545 15.62 6.49 25.33
CA GLY A 545 14.69 5.81 26.21
C GLY A 545 14.65 4.29 25.98
N PRO A 546 14.17 3.52 26.98
CA PRO A 546 14.28 2.06 26.98
C PRO A 546 13.48 1.37 25.86
N GLU A 547 12.30 1.90 25.51
CA GLU A 547 11.44 1.29 24.47
C GLU A 547 12.04 1.45 23.06
N VAL A 548 12.52 2.66 22.72
CA VAL A 548 13.14 2.93 21.42
C VAL A 548 14.50 2.24 21.32
N ALA A 549 15.28 2.22 22.41
CA ALA A 549 16.55 1.50 22.45
C ALA A 549 16.39 -0.01 22.20
N LEU A 550 15.29 -0.61 22.66
CA LEU A 550 14.96 -2.00 22.39
C LEU A 550 14.62 -2.24 20.91
N ALA A 551 13.84 -1.35 20.30
CA ALA A 551 13.54 -1.43 18.87
C ALA A 551 14.79 -1.27 18.00
N VAL A 552 15.67 -0.32 18.34
CA VAL A 552 16.97 -0.15 17.68
C VAL A 552 17.85 -1.39 17.87
N PHE A 553 17.83 -2.02 19.05
CA PHE A 553 18.58 -3.25 19.31
C PHE A 553 18.13 -4.41 18.40
N MET A 554 16.83 -4.60 18.22
CA MET A 554 16.30 -5.67 17.35
C MET A 554 16.76 -5.49 15.89
N GLU A 555 16.73 -4.26 15.37
CA GLU A 555 17.21 -3.96 14.03
C GLU A 555 18.74 -4.09 13.89
N VAL A 556 19.50 -3.79 14.94
CA VAL A 556 20.95 -4.05 14.96
C VAL A 556 21.26 -5.54 14.90
N GLU A 557 20.53 -6.39 15.63
CA GLU A 557 20.66 -7.86 15.54
C GLU A 557 20.28 -8.38 14.14
N ARG A 558 19.30 -7.74 13.47
CA ARG A 558 18.98 -8.01 12.06
C ARG A 558 20.16 -7.70 11.15
N TYR A 559 20.83 -6.57 11.30
CA TYR A 559 22.04 -6.26 10.52
C TYR A 559 23.20 -7.23 10.81
N GLU A 560 23.37 -7.65 12.07
CA GLU A 560 24.41 -8.61 12.47
C GLU A 560 24.21 -10.01 11.84
N SER A 561 22.96 -10.39 11.54
CA SER A 561 22.58 -11.67 10.94
C SER A 561 22.35 -11.63 9.42
N MET A 562 22.39 -10.45 8.80
CA MET A 562 22.06 -10.23 7.40
C MET A 562 23.20 -10.67 6.44
N PRO A 563 22.87 -11.29 5.28
CA PRO A 563 23.86 -11.53 4.21
C PRO A 563 24.49 -10.23 3.68
N ARG A 564 25.79 -10.25 3.37
CA ARG A 564 26.56 -9.09 2.88
C ARG A 564 25.90 -8.35 1.70
N SER A 565 25.26 -9.07 0.78
CA SER A 565 24.56 -8.46 -0.37
C SER A 565 23.40 -7.56 0.03
N LEU A 566 22.68 -7.92 1.10
CA LEU A 566 21.58 -7.12 1.63
C LEU A 566 22.09 -5.97 2.51
N LEU A 567 23.19 -6.18 3.27
CA LEU A 567 23.84 -5.09 4.01
C LEU A 567 24.33 -3.98 3.07
N LEU A 568 24.92 -4.36 1.93
CA LEU A 568 25.32 -3.41 0.89
C LEU A 568 24.12 -2.68 0.27
N ALA A 569 23.00 -3.38 0.05
CA ALA A 569 21.78 -2.75 -0.47
C ALA A 569 21.19 -1.73 0.50
N GLU A 570 21.10 -2.05 1.79
CA GLU A 570 20.65 -1.11 2.85
C GLU A 570 21.60 0.10 2.95
N TYR A 571 22.91 -0.14 2.82
CA TYR A 571 23.93 0.91 2.85
C TYR A 571 23.85 1.85 1.63
N GLU A 572 23.62 1.31 0.43
CA GLU A 572 23.43 2.08 -0.80
C GLU A 572 22.08 2.82 -0.80
N MET A 573 21.02 2.24 -0.23
CA MET A 573 19.72 2.90 -0.07
C MET A 573 19.78 4.16 0.80
N LEU A 574 20.70 4.23 1.75
CA LEU A 574 20.96 5.41 2.57
C LEU A 574 21.81 6.48 1.86
N GLY A 575 22.13 6.28 0.57
CA GLY A 575 22.90 7.23 -0.24
C GLY A 575 24.42 7.20 0.01
N MET A 576 24.93 6.19 0.71
CA MET A 576 26.37 6.04 0.97
C MET A 576 27.12 5.46 -0.24
N PRO A 577 28.37 5.87 -0.51
CA PRO A 577 29.10 5.49 -1.73
C PRO A 577 29.47 4.00 -1.73
N SER A 578 29.36 3.35 -2.90
CA SER A 578 29.75 1.94 -3.02
C SER A 578 31.25 1.76 -2.73
N GLU A 579 31.55 1.02 -1.65
CA GLU A 579 32.91 0.73 -1.17
C GLU A 579 33.15 -0.79 -1.12
N PRO A 580 33.58 -1.43 -2.23
CA PRO A 580 33.66 -2.90 -2.33
C PRO A 580 34.60 -3.57 -1.31
N LYS A 581 35.55 -2.79 -0.78
CA LYS A 581 36.56 -3.24 0.20
C LYS A 581 36.16 -2.95 1.65
N LEU A 582 34.98 -2.38 1.90
CA LEU A 582 34.47 -2.15 3.25
C LEU A 582 34.08 -3.50 3.88
N ASP A 583 34.61 -3.80 5.06
CA ASP A 583 34.29 -5.05 5.74
C ASP A 583 32.87 -5.01 6.36
N ASP A 584 32.30 -6.18 6.62
CA ASP A 584 30.92 -6.31 7.12
C ASP A 584 30.73 -5.63 8.49
N LYS A 585 31.77 -5.62 9.33
CA LYS A 585 31.69 -5.01 10.67
C LYS A 585 31.58 -3.49 10.56
N GLU A 586 32.33 -2.88 9.66
CA GLU A 586 32.28 -1.45 9.40
C GLU A 586 30.95 -1.05 8.72
N LEU A 587 30.43 -1.89 7.82
CA LEU A 587 29.09 -1.73 7.23
C LEU A 587 28.00 -1.73 8.31
N GLN A 588 27.97 -2.75 9.15
CA GLN A 588 27.04 -2.87 10.27
C GLN A 588 27.17 -1.71 11.26
N ARG A 589 28.40 -1.26 11.53
CA ARG A 589 28.66 -0.09 12.40
C ARG A 589 28.04 1.18 11.82
N ARG A 590 28.22 1.46 10.52
CA ARG A 590 27.67 2.64 9.85
C ARG A 590 26.14 2.59 9.77
N LEU A 591 25.57 1.43 9.43
CA LEU A 591 24.12 1.21 9.41
C LEU A 591 23.49 1.40 10.79
N LYS A 592 24.10 0.83 11.84
CA LYS A 592 23.68 1.07 13.23
C LYS A 592 23.74 2.55 13.60
N GLN A 593 24.81 3.24 13.22
CA GLN A 593 24.96 4.66 13.53
C GLN A 593 23.89 5.52 12.84
N ALA A 594 23.62 5.24 11.56
CA ALA A 594 22.54 5.88 10.81
C ALA A 594 21.16 5.60 11.45
N LEU A 595 20.92 4.36 11.87
CA LEU A 595 19.70 3.98 12.57
C LEU A 595 19.55 4.70 13.90
N VAL A 596 20.60 4.79 14.73
CA VAL A 596 20.56 5.53 16.01
C VAL A 596 20.25 7.01 15.76
N TRP A 597 20.94 7.67 14.83
CA TRP A 597 20.66 9.06 14.48
C TRP A 597 19.24 9.27 13.95
N SER A 598 18.69 8.30 13.21
CA SER A 598 17.31 8.37 12.73
C SER A 598 16.27 8.44 13.86
N GLN A 599 16.66 8.11 15.09
CA GLN A 599 15.83 8.14 16.30
C GLN A 599 16.14 9.32 17.24
N LEU A 600 17.19 10.11 16.98
CA LEU A 600 17.54 11.27 17.80
C LEU A 600 16.65 12.49 17.53
N GLU A 601 16.49 13.34 18.53
CA GLU A 601 15.79 14.62 18.39
C GLU A 601 16.65 15.66 17.65
N VAL A 602 16.03 16.77 17.23
CA VAL A 602 16.71 17.78 16.40
C VAL A 602 17.90 18.40 17.11
N GLU A 603 17.78 18.69 18.40
CA GLU A 603 18.84 19.26 19.23
C GLU A 603 20.03 18.30 19.34
N GLU A 604 19.77 17.01 19.52
CA GLU A 604 20.80 15.97 19.61
C GLU A 604 21.49 15.75 18.25
N LEU A 605 20.74 15.81 17.14
CA LEU A 605 21.32 15.78 15.80
C LEU A 605 22.19 17.01 15.53
N GLN A 606 21.82 18.18 16.04
CA GLN A 606 22.65 19.40 15.95
C GLN A 606 23.93 19.25 16.76
N GLU A 607 23.86 18.68 17.97
CA GLU A 607 25.04 18.36 18.78
C GLU A 607 25.95 17.35 18.07
N GLU A 608 25.39 16.30 17.47
CA GLU A 608 26.14 15.30 16.68
C GLU A 608 26.79 15.91 15.43
N CYS A 609 26.13 16.86 14.76
CA CYS A 609 26.69 17.62 13.64
C CYS A 609 27.84 18.53 14.08
N GLN A 610 27.66 19.25 15.19
CA GLN A 610 28.67 20.13 15.77
C GLN A 610 29.90 19.34 16.22
N ALA A 611 29.70 18.19 16.86
CA ALA A 611 30.77 17.29 17.30
C ALA A 611 31.61 16.73 16.14
N ARG A 612 31.08 16.76 14.91
CA ARG A 612 31.73 16.28 13.67
C ARG A 612 32.18 17.41 12.74
N ASP A 613 32.18 18.65 13.22
CA ASP A 613 32.55 19.85 12.45
C ASP A 613 31.74 19.99 11.13
N ILE A 614 30.50 19.49 11.10
CA ILE A 614 29.62 19.58 9.92
C ILE A 614 29.05 21.01 9.85
N PRO A 615 29.31 21.78 8.76
CA PRO A 615 28.88 23.17 8.68
C PRO A 615 27.36 23.34 8.72
N LEU A 616 26.87 24.12 9.68
CA LEU A 616 25.44 24.45 9.82
C LEU A 616 25.06 25.77 9.15
N ALA A 617 25.95 26.37 8.34
CA ALA A 617 25.99 27.79 8.00
C ALA A 617 24.78 28.37 7.22
N HIS A 618 23.79 27.54 6.85
CA HIS A 618 22.54 27.97 6.22
C HIS A 618 21.28 27.40 6.89
N ALA A 619 21.41 26.64 7.99
CA ALA A 619 20.26 26.13 8.72
C ALA A 619 19.65 27.24 9.57
N SER A 620 18.48 27.75 9.18
CA SER A 620 17.62 28.45 10.15
C SER A 620 17.20 27.46 11.24
N GLN A 621 16.71 27.95 12.39
CA GLN A 621 16.04 27.11 13.40
C GLN A 621 14.86 26.28 12.84
N GLU A 622 14.44 26.54 11.60
CA GLU A 622 13.31 25.93 10.90
C GLU A 622 13.67 24.84 9.86
N GLU A 623 14.95 24.55 9.57
CA GLU A 623 15.27 23.45 8.64
C GLU A 623 15.26 22.07 9.29
N LYS A 624 14.09 21.44 9.07
CA LYS A 624 13.69 20.04 9.14
C LYS A 624 14.82 19.02 9.41
N ARG A 625 14.85 18.47 10.64
CA ARG A 625 15.48 17.20 11.11
C ARG A 625 16.08 16.27 10.04
N GLN A 626 15.32 15.98 8.99
CA GLN A 626 15.75 15.14 7.87
C GLN A 626 17.04 15.64 7.22
N LEU A 627 17.20 16.95 7.01
CA LEU A 627 18.41 17.52 6.44
C LEU A 627 19.65 17.31 7.34
N LEU A 628 19.49 17.42 8.67
CA LEU A 628 20.58 17.15 9.62
C LEU A 628 20.94 15.66 9.63
N LEU A 629 19.92 14.80 9.59
CA LEU A 629 20.09 13.35 9.51
C LEU A 629 20.80 12.95 8.22
N ASP A 630 20.36 13.46 7.07
CA ASP A 630 20.96 13.20 5.76
C ASP A 630 22.44 13.63 5.76
N LYS A 631 22.76 14.82 6.28
CA LYS A 631 24.15 15.29 6.41
C LYS A 631 25.00 14.38 7.30
N LEU A 632 24.47 13.90 8.42
CA LEU A 632 25.17 12.98 9.32
C LEU A 632 25.38 11.62 8.65
N ILE A 633 24.36 11.03 8.03
CA ILE A 633 24.45 9.76 7.31
C ILE A 633 25.48 9.87 6.18
N LEU A 634 25.43 10.94 5.40
CA LEU A 634 26.36 11.21 4.32
C LEU A 634 27.79 11.43 4.82
N SER A 635 27.97 11.97 6.04
CA SER A 635 29.30 12.08 6.67
C SER A 635 29.96 10.74 7.00
N LEU A 636 29.21 9.64 7.07
CA LEU A 636 29.79 8.31 7.24
C LEU A 636 30.57 7.84 5.99
N GLY A 637 30.29 8.43 4.82
CA GLY A 637 30.87 8.06 3.53
C GLY A 637 32.15 8.82 3.14
N VAL A 638 32.66 9.73 3.98
CA VAL A 638 33.79 10.64 3.66
C VAL A 638 35.01 9.88 3.14
N ASP A 639 35.43 8.82 3.83
CA ASP A 639 36.59 8.01 3.41
C ASP A 639 36.38 7.36 2.03
N GLY A 640 35.14 6.97 1.72
CA GLY A 640 34.75 6.41 0.42
C GLY A 640 34.87 7.44 -0.69
N TRP A 641 34.37 8.66 -0.45
CA TRP A 641 34.48 9.77 -1.39
C TRP A 641 35.93 10.22 -1.61
N GLU A 642 36.75 10.26 -0.55
CA GLU A 642 38.18 10.58 -0.68
C GLU A 642 38.93 9.54 -1.53
N LYS A 643 38.66 8.24 -1.34
CA LYS A 643 39.19 7.16 -2.20
C LYS A 643 38.70 7.26 -3.63
N GLN A 644 37.47 7.70 -3.83
CA GLN A 644 36.92 7.96 -5.16
C GLN A 644 37.50 9.23 -5.78
N GLY A 645 38.28 10.05 -5.06
CA GLY A 645 38.96 11.24 -5.59
C GLY A 645 38.18 12.55 -5.43
N ILE A 646 37.22 12.60 -4.50
CA ILE A 646 36.54 13.81 -4.06
C ILE A 646 37.19 14.24 -2.73
N PRO A 647 38.01 15.32 -2.73
CA PRO A 647 38.84 15.64 -1.57
C PRO A 647 38.03 16.39 -0.51
N VAL A 648 37.11 15.70 0.17
CA VAL A 648 36.14 16.29 1.12
C VAL A 648 36.81 17.25 2.11
N GLY A 649 37.94 16.86 2.70
CA GLY A 649 38.68 17.70 3.65
C GLY A 649 39.29 18.98 3.06
N ARG A 650 39.29 19.17 1.73
CA ARG A 650 39.79 20.35 1.01
C ARG A 650 38.68 21.26 0.48
N LEU A 651 37.44 20.75 0.40
CA LEU A 651 36.28 21.48 -0.11
C LEU A 651 35.76 22.54 0.88
N THR A 652 34.92 23.43 0.38
CA THR A 652 34.21 24.50 1.12
C THR A 652 33.32 23.94 2.22
N SER A 653 32.66 22.80 1.97
CA SER A 653 31.86 22.08 2.95
C SER A 653 31.58 20.63 2.52
N ILE A 654 30.93 19.86 3.39
CA ILE A 654 30.46 18.51 3.06
C ILE A 654 29.32 18.53 2.04
N GLU A 655 28.49 19.58 2.05
CA GLU A 655 27.42 19.79 1.06
C GLU A 655 28.00 19.95 -0.35
N ALA A 656 29.17 20.59 -0.47
CA ALA A 656 29.85 20.67 -1.75
C ALA A 656 30.30 19.28 -2.24
N ALA A 657 30.74 18.39 -1.34
CA ALA A 657 31.07 17.02 -1.70
C ALA A 657 29.83 16.24 -2.21
N ILE A 658 28.69 16.39 -1.53
CA ILE A 658 27.42 15.75 -1.90
C ILE A 658 26.99 16.20 -3.29
N MET A 659 26.98 17.51 -3.55
CA MET A 659 26.62 18.08 -4.84
C MET A 659 27.51 17.54 -5.98
N ILE A 660 28.82 17.42 -5.75
CA ILE A 660 29.75 16.84 -6.71
C ILE A 660 29.40 15.38 -6.99
N VAL A 661 29.08 14.58 -5.96
CA VAL A 661 28.73 13.16 -6.12
C VAL A 661 27.44 13.00 -6.94
N GLU A 662 26.38 13.73 -6.57
CA GLU A 662 25.08 13.68 -7.24
C GLU A 662 25.19 14.05 -8.72
N GLU A 663 25.94 15.11 -9.02
CA GLU A 663 26.14 15.57 -10.40
C GLU A 663 26.96 14.57 -11.21
N LEU A 664 27.95 13.91 -10.60
CA LEU A 664 28.73 12.87 -11.29
C LEU A 664 27.90 11.62 -11.57
N ALA A 665 27.13 11.14 -10.60
CA ALA A 665 26.23 10.00 -10.79
C ALA A 665 25.22 10.28 -11.93
N ARG A 666 24.64 11.48 -11.94
CA ARG A 666 23.77 11.94 -13.03
C ARG A 666 24.47 11.89 -14.39
N LEU A 667 25.71 12.37 -14.48
CA LEU A 667 26.48 12.39 -15.73
C LEU A 667 26.90 10.98 -16.19
N GLU A 668 27.15 10.05 -15.27
CA GLU A 668 27.48 8.65 -15.57
C GLU A 668 26.30 7.90 -16.21
N GLU A 669 25.07 8.16 -15.77
CA GLU A 669 23.85 7.54 -16.33
C GLU A 669 23.37 8.21 -17.64
N GLU A 670 23.80 9.44 -17.90
CA GLU A 670 23.30 10.26 -19.02
C GLU A 670 23.88 9.83 -20.38
N LYS A 671 23.18 10.12 -21.49
CA LYS A 671 23.71 9.81 -22.83
C LYS A 671 24.95 10.65 -23.16
N GLU A 672 25.92 10.06 -23.86
CA GLU A 672 27.19 10.72 -24.21
C GLU A 672 27.00 12.09 -24.89
N GLU A 673 26.01 12.24 -25.77
CA GLU A 673 25.73 13.52 -26.44
C GLU A 673 25.30 14.62 -25.44
N LYS A 674 24.54 14.27 -24.40
CA LYS A 674 24.14 15.24 -23.37
C LYS A 674 25.27 15.58 -22.41
N VAL A 675 26.16 14.63 -22.11
CA VAL A 675 27.39 14.90 -21.37
C VAL A 675 28.27 15.85 -22.17
N LYS A 676 28.38 15.62 -23.49
CA LYS A 676 29.09 16.49 -24.42
C LYS A 676 28.47 17.88 -24.50
N ASP A 677 27.15 18.00 -24.46
CA ASP A 677 26.46 19.29 -24.43
C ASP A 677 26.70 20.05 -23.12
N ALA A 678 26.66 19.37 -21.97
CA ALA A 678 27.06 19.97 -20.68
C ALA A 678 28.53 20.42 -20.70
N TYR A 679 29.41 19.60 -21.27
CA TYR A 679 30.84 19.89 -21.43
C TYR A 679 31.10 21.12 -22.32
N LYS A 680 30.37 21.23 -23.44
CA LYS A 680 30.39 22.40 -24.34
C LYS A 680 29.84 23.65 -23.64
N LEU A 681 28.75 23.52 -22.88
CA LEU A 681 28.10 24.63 -22.19
C LEU A 681 29.02 25.27 -21.14
N LEU A 682 29.83 24.46 -20.46
CA LEU A 682 30.85 24.92 -19.52
C LEU A 682 32.08 25.54 -20.22
N GLY A 683 32.09 25.56 -21.56
CA GLY A 683 33.19 26.10 -22.33
C GLY A 683 34.49 25.39 -22.02
N LEU A 684 34.50 24.07 -21.80
CA LEU A 684 35.74 23.33 -21.59
C LEU A 684 36.39 22.94 -22.93
N PRO A 685 37.74 22.85 -23.03
CA PRO A 685 38.41 22.46 -24.28
C PRO A 685 37.96 21.09 -24.79
N HIS A 686 37.31 21.06 -25.96
CA HIS A 686 36.62 19.89 -26.51
C HIS A 686 37.47 19.14 -27.55
N GLU A 687 38.59 18.56 -27.12
CA GLU A 687 39.29 17.56 -27.93
C GLU A 687 38.39 16.33 -28.21
N VAL A 688 38.81 15.42 -29.10
CA VAL A 688 38.11 14.14 -29.31
C VAL A 688 38.26 13.28 -28.03
N LEU A 689 37.38 13.50 -27.07
CA LEU A 689 37.30 12.80 -25.78
C LEU A 689 36.11 11.85 -25.79
N ASP A 690 36.29 10.68 -25.18
CA ASP A 690 35.17 9.79 -24.87
C ASP A 690 34.40 10.29 -23.64
N LYS A 691 33.19 9.73 -23.43
CA LYS A 691 32.33 10.04 -22.28
C LYS A 691 33.08 9.97 -20.93
N ALA A 692 33.93 8.96 -20.73
CA ALA A 692 34.64 8.77 -19.46
C ALA A 692 35.66 9.90 -19.22
N ALA A 693 36.41 10.31 -20.24
CA ALA A 693 37.35 11.41 -20.16
C ALA A 693 36.65 12.77 -19.94
N MET A 694 35.46 12.98 -20.52
CA MET A 694 34.65 14.18 -20.27
C MET A 694 34.18 14.24 -18.81
N ILE A 695 33.62 13.14 -18.27
CA ILE A 695 33.17 13.05 -16.87
C ILE A 695 34.36 13.26 -15.91
N SER A 696 35.53 12.69 -16.22
CA SER A 696 36.73 12.89 -15.41
C SER A 696 37.19 14.35 -15.36
N ARG A 697 37.10 15.11 -16.47
CA ARG A 697 37.42 16.55 -16.48
C ARG A 697 36.34 17.37 -15.77
N LEU A 698 35.05 17.04 -15.95
CA LEU A 698 33.94 17.69 -15.24
C LEU A 698 34.08 17.53 -13.73
N LYS A 699 34.47 16.35 -13.26
CA LYS A 699 34.79 16.12 -11.85
C LYS A 699 35.85 17.08 -11.31
N HIS A 700 36.98 17.23 -12.02
CA HIS A 700 38.04 18.15 -11.58
C HIS A 700 37.56 19.61 -11.58
N TYR A 701 36.76 19.99 -12.58
CA TYR A 701 36.16 21.31 -12.67
C TYR A 701 35.25 21.61 -11.47
N LEU A 702 34.30 20.71 -11.17
CA LEU A 702 33.39 20.83 -10.03
C LEU A 702 34.16 20.87 -8.69
N VAL A 703 35.19 20.04 -8.54
CA VAL A 703 36.08 20.07 -7.36
C VAL A 703 36.77 21.42 -7.22
N TRP A 704 37.31 22.00 -8.30
CA TRP A 704 37.99 23.30 -8.23
C TRP A 704 37.04 24.46 -7.89
N GLN A 705 35.79 24.42 -8.38
CA GLN A 705 34.79 25.42 -8.01
C GLN A 705 34.49 25.41 -6.51
N GLU A 706 34.57 24.25 -5.89
CA GLU A 706 34.23 24.04 -4.49
C GLU A 706 35.45 23.90 -3.57
N LEU A 707 36.68 24.14 -4.06
CA LEU A 707 37.85 24.20 -3.19
C LEU A 707 37.80 25.45 -2.30
N ARG A 708 38.20 25.31 -1.03
CA ARG A 708 38.39 26.49 -0.17
C ARG A 708 39.38 27.47 -0.81
N PRO A 709 39.22 28.79 -0.64
CA PRO A 709 40.09 29.79 -1.26
C PRO A 709 41.59 29.54 -1.06
N SER A 710 41.99 29.08 0.12
CA SER A 710 43.39 28.73 0.42
C SER A 710 43.87 27.49 -0.34
N GLU A 711 43.02 26.48 -0.49
CA GLU A 711 43.31 25.23 -1.21
C GLU A 711 43.32 25.43 -2.73
N LEU A 712 42.40 26.24 -3.26
CA LEU A 712 42.38 26.63 -4.67
C LEU A 712 43.65 27.40 -5.05
N ARG A 713 44.10 28.33 -4.20
CA ARG A 713 45.37 29.06 -4.40
C ARG A 713 46.58 28.13 -4.35
N LYS A 714 46.60 27.13 -3.46
CA LYS A 714 47.65 26.09 -3.45
C LYS A 714 47.65 25.28 -4.75
N GLU A 715 46.47 24.94 -5.27
CA GLU A 715 46.34 24.23 -6.54
C GLU A 715 46.85 25.09 -7.71
N CYS A 716 46.52 26.38 -7.75
CA CYS A 716 47.08 27.32 -8.73
C CYS A 716 48.61 27.37 -8.69
N ILE A 717 49.21 27.41 -7.49
CA ILE A 717 50.67 27.41 -7.33
C ILE A 717 51.30 26.13 -7.88
N LYS A 718 50.69 24.95 -7.64
CA LYS A 718 51.16 23.68 -8.22
C LYS A 718 51.16 23.70 -9.75
N HIS A 719 50.21 24.41 -10.35
CA HIS A 719 50.09 24.57 -11.80
C HIS A 719 50.89 25.77 -12.36
N ASN A 720 51.75 26.40 -11.54
CA ASN A 720 52.54 27.59 -11.89
C ASN A 720 51.68 28.79 -12.33
N ILE A 721 50.54 28.99 -11.69
CA ILE A 721 49.62 30.12 -11.91
C ILE A 721 49.80 31.13 -10.77
N LEU A 722 49.86 32.42 -11.10
CA LEU A 722 49.94 33.50 -10.11
C LEU A 722 48.63 33.54 -9.32
N ALA A 723 48.67 33.17 -8.04
CA ALA A 723 47.49 33.03 -7.19
C ALA A 723 46.95 34.37 -6.64
N SER A 724 46.91 35.42 -7.47
CA SER A 724 46.36 36.75 -7.14
C SER A 724 45.21 37.08 -8.11
N GLY A 725 44.01 37.38 -7.58
CA GLY A 725 42.81 37.58 -8.39
C GLY A 725 41.54 36.99 -7.76
N ASP A 726 40.42 37.15 -8.46
CA ASP A 726 39.11 36.58 -8.12
C ASP A 726 39.13 35.04 -8.23
N LEU A 727 38.31 34.35 -7.44
CA LEU A 727 38.26 32.89 -7.38
C LEU A 727 37.81 32.28 -8.72
N GLU A 728 36.86 32.90 -9.41
CA GLU A 728 36.38 32.45 -10.72
C GLU A 728 37.48 32.54 -11.79
N ASP A 729 38.31 33.58 -11.73
CA ASP A 729 39.48 33.74 -12.62
C ASP A 729 40.52 32.65 -12.36
N LEU A 730 40.73 32.26 -11.09
CA LEU A 730 41.67 31.19 -10.72
C LEU A 730 41.23 29.82 -11.25
N VAL A 731 39.94 29.47 -11.14
CA VAL A 731 39.39 28.22 -11.71
C VAL A 731 39.54 28.23 -13.23
N THR A 732 39.22 29.35 -13.88
CA THR A 732 39.38 29.52 -15.33
C THR A 732 40.83 29.36 -15.76
N MET A 733 41.78 29.95 -15.03
CA MET A 733 43.21 29.79 -15.30
C MET A 733 43.68 28.34 -15.10
N LEU A 734 43.17 27.62 -14.09
CA LEU A 734 43.47 26.20 -13.88
C LEU A 734 42.99 25.33 -15.04
N VAL A 735 41.77 25.58 -15.52
CA VAL A 735 41.20 24.92 -16.71
C VAL A 735 42.09 25.16 -17.93
N LEU A 736 42.42 26.43 -18.22
CA LEU A 736 43.24 26.81 -19.37
C LEU A 736 44.65 26.22 -19.31
N LYS A 737 45.25 26.21 -18.11
CA LYS A 737 46.61 25.69 -17.90
C LYS A 737 46.66 24.16 -17.97
N SER A 738 45.63 23.49 -17.48
CA SER A 738 45.56 22.02 -17.42
C SER A 738 45.14 21.40 -18.74
N TRP A 739 44.26 22.06 -19.50
CA TRP A 739 43.59 21.46 -20.68
C TRP A 739 43.69 22.30 -21.97
N GLY A 740 44.34 23.47 -21.96
CA GLY A 740 44.57 24.28 -23.18
C GLY A 740 43.57 25.42 -23.40
N VAL A 741 43.75 26.17 -24.50
CA VAL A 741 43.01 27.41 -24.79
C VAL A 741 41.62 27.11 -25.38
N LEU A 742 40.63 27.92 -24.99
CA LEU A 742 39.28 27.89 -25.56
C LEU A 742 39.30 28.34 -27.03
N PRO A 743 38.64 27.63 -27.96
CA PRO A 743 38.55 28.06 -29.34
C PRO A 743 37.85 29.43 -29.44
N GLU A 744 38.38 30.30 -30.32
CA GLU A 744 38.07 31.75 -30.40
C GLU A 744 36.59 32.10 -30.65
N GLU A 745 35.75 31.15 -31.06
CA GLU A 745 34.33 31.40 -31.37
C GLU A 745 33.44 31.68 -30.15
N SER A 746 33.91 31.48 -28.91
CA SER A 746 33.12 31.72 -27.68
C SER A 746 33.36 33.08 -27.02
N ALA A 747 34.27 33.92 -27.54
CA ALA A 747 34.65 35.20 -26.92
C ALA A 747 33.53 36.26 -26.92
N THR A 748 32.47 36.08 -27.72
CA THR A 748 31.30 36.97 -27.76
C THR A 748 30.22 36.66 -26.72
N ASP A 749 30.34 35.56 -25.96
CA ASP A 749 29.33 35.15 -24.97
C ASP A 749 29.77 35.34 -23.51
N ARG A 750 30.81 36.16 -23.28
CA ARG A 750 31.33 36.51 -21.94
C ARG A 750 30.31 37.16 -21.01
N ASN A 751 29.14 37.57 -21.52
CA ASN A 751 28.08 38.25 -20.78
C ASN A 751 26.77 37.44 -20.64
N ARG A 752 26.78 36.13 -20.95
CA ARG A 752 25.58 35.26 -20.78
C ARG A 752 25.69 34.22 -19.68
N PHE A 753 26.71 34.28 -18.84
CA PHE A 753 26.76 33.46 -17.65
C PHE A 753 26.16 34.20 -16.45
N GLN A 754 24.91 33.85 -16.10
CA GLN A 754 24.56 33.76 -14.70
C GLN A 754 24.76 32.29 -14.34
N PRO A 755 25.49 31.94 -13.26
CA PRO A 755 25.48 30.57 -12.76
C PRO A 755 24.02 30.14 -12.55
N PRO A 756 23.70 28.82 -12.58
CA PRO A 756 22.37 28.40 -12.15
C PRO A 756 22.09 29.09 -10.82
N PRO A 757 20.94 29.77 -10.65
CA PRO A 757 20.67 30.43 -9.39
C PRO A 757 20.89 29.38 -8.30
N ARG A 758 21.61 29.74 -7.22
CA ARG A 758 21.51 28.98 -5.95
C ARG A 758 20.04 28.63 -5.85
N ARG A 759 19.71 27.33 -5.79
CA ARG A 759 18.32 26.86 -5.66
C ARG A 759 17.63 27.87 -4.77
N PRO A 760 16.59 28.59 -5.24
CA PRO A 760 15.88 29.47 -4.34
C PRO A 760 15.53 28.58 -3.15
N ALA A 761 15.87 29.03 -1.94
CA ALA A 761 15.46 28.33 -0.73
C ALA A 761 14.01 27.93 -0.96
N PRO A 762 13.65 26.64 -0.76
CA PRO A 762 12.30 26.18 -1.04
C PRO A 762 11.37 27.22 -0.44
N ALA A 763 10.45 27.76 -1.26
CA ALA A 763 9.55 28.80 -0.80
C ALA A 763 9.06 28.36 0.58
N PRO A 764 9.20 29.20 1.63
CA PRO A 764 8.91 28.77 2.99
C PRO A 764 7.55 28.09 2.94
N PRO A 765 7.40 26.90 3.58
CA PRO A 765 6.12 26.21 3.56
C PRO A 765 5.06 27.26 3.89
N PRO A 766 3.95 27.31 3.13
CA PRO A 766 2.95 28.35 3.30
C PRO A 766 2.71 28.48 4.80
N PRO A 767 2.80 29.70 5.39
CA PRO A 767 2.76 29.86 6.83
C PRO A 767 1.59 29.02 7.33
N ALA A 768 1.87 28.12 8.29
CA ALA A 768 0.88 27.20 8.81
C ALA A 768 -0.40 28.00 9.00
N SER A 769 -1.48 27.61 8.32
CA SER A 769 -2.69 28.43 8.25
C SER A 769 -3.00 29.00 9.63
N THR A 770 -3.52 30.22 9.76
CA THR A 770 -3.75 30.88 11.06
C THR A 770 -4.47 29.98 12.09
N LYS A 771 -5.22 28.97 11.60
CA LYS A 771 -5.81 27.87 12.37
C LYS A 771 -4.83 26.87 13.00
N VAL A 772 -3.78 26.42 12.31
CA VAL A 772 -2.78 25.48 12.86
C VAL A 772 -1.96 26.17 13.96
N ALA A 773 -1.49 27.40 13.71
CA ALA A 773 -0.79 28.18 14.73
C ALA A 773 -1.67 28.43 15.97
N SER A 774 -2.95 28.76 15.76
CA SER A 774 -3.93 28.93 16.84
C SER A 774 -4.21 27.62 17.59
N ALA A 775 -4.22 26.46 16.92
CA ALA A 775 -4.45 25.16 17.54
C ALA A 775 -3.32 24.78 18.52
N PHE A 776 -2.06 24.90 18.10
CA PHE A 776 -0.93 24.66 19.01
C PHE A 776 -0.92 25.66 20.18
N GLN A 777 -1.27 26.92 19.93
CA GLN A 777 -1.41 27.92 21.00
C GLN A 777 -2.51 27.57 22.01
N VAL A 778 -3.66 27.03 21.57
CA VAL A 778 -4.74 26.54 22.47
C VAL A 778 -4.26 25.39 23.35
N LEU A 779 -3.35 24.56 22.86
CA LEU A 779 -2.70 23.49 23.63
C LEU A 779 -1.54 24.00 24.51
N GLY A 780 -1.15 25.26 24.35
CA GLY A 780 0.00 25.86 25.03
C GLY A 780 1.34 25.35 24.52
N LEU A 781 1.42 25.02 23.23
CA LEU A 781 2.57 24.43 22.56
C LEU A 781 2.98 25.28 21.34
N GLU A 782 4.23 25.15 20.91
CA GLU A 782 4.68 25.70 19.62
C GLU A 782 4.30 24.78 18.46
N VAL A 783 4.15 25.31 17.25
CA VAL A 783 3.64 24.57 16.06
C VAL A 783 4.56 23.40 15.65
N THR A 784 5.80 23.42 16.11
CA THR A 784 6.81 22.38 15.92
C THR A 784 6.78 21.31 17.01
N ALA A 785 5.92 21.43 18.03
CA ALA A 785 5.90 20.50 19.16
C ALA A 785 5.63 19.06 18.69
N PRO A 786 6.45 18.07 19.09
CA PRO A 786 6.34 16.70 18.62
C PRO A 786 5.02 16.07 19.07
N GLN A 787 4.61 15.03 18.33
CA GLN A 787 3.29 14.40 18.43
C GLN A 787 2.95 13.99 19.86
N ASP A 788 3.95 13.55 20.63
CA ASP A 788 3.76 13.09 22.00
C ASP A 788 3.59 14.23 22.99
N GLN A 789 4.18 15.41 22.74
CA GLN A 789 3.90 16.61 23.53
C GLN A 789 2.49 17.12 23.27
N VAL A 790 2.03 17.09 22.02
CA VAL A 790 0.65 17.42 21.62
C VAL A 790 -0.35 16.47 22.31
N ARG A 791 -0.08 15.16 22.29
CA ARG A 791 -0.86 14.14 23.04
C ARG A 791 -0.87 14.35 24.55
N LYS A 792 0.27 14.76 25.12
CA LYS A 792 0.39 14.98 26.57
C LYS A 792 -0.30 16.27 27.02
N ALA A 793 -0.16 17.34 26.25
CA ALA A 793 -0.85 18.60 26.49
C ALA A 793 -2.36 18.42 26.37
N TYR A 794 -2.82 17.70 25.33
CA TYR A 794 -4.22 17.33 25.17
C TYR A 794 -4.74 16.55 26.36
N ARG A 795 -4.10 15.43 26.74
CA ARG A 795 -4.54 14.61 27.88
C ARG A 795 -4.64 15.42 29.18
N ARG A 796 -3.67 16.31 29.45
CA ARG A 796 -3.68 17.18 30.62
C ARG A 796 -4.86 18.17 30.59
N LEU A 797 -5.03 18.89 29.48
CA LEU A 797 -6.05 19.93 29.33
C LEU A 797 -7.47 19.33 29.23
N ALA A 798 -7.61 18.19 28.56
CA ALA A 798 -8.85 17.42 28.47
C ALA A 798 -9.31 16.94 29.85
N LEU A 799 -8.41 16.36 30.66
CA LEU A 799 -8.74 15.93 32.02
C LEU A 799 -9.14 17.11 32.92
N GLN A 800 -8.49 18.27 32.75
CA GLN A 800 -8.75 19.48 33.53
C GLN A 800 -10.10 20.13 33.17
N HIS A 801 -10.48 20.12 31.89
CA HIS A 801 -11.69 20.76 31.38
C HIS A 801 -12.83 19.78 31.07
N HIS A 802 -12.76 18.54 31.56
CA HIS A 802 -13.81 17.55 31.33
C HIS A 802 -15.16 18.01 31.94
N PRO A 803 -16.30 17.93 31.21
CA PRO A 803 -17.60 18.40 31.68
C PRO A 803 -18.04 17.73 32.99
N ASP A 804 -17.88 16.41 33.08
CA ASP A 804 -18.31 15.64 34.26
C ASP A 804 -17.52 15.97 35.54
N LYS A 805 -16.33 16.57 35.40
CA LYS A 805 -15.50 17.00 36.53
C LYS A 805 -15.77 18.46 36.95
N ASN A 806 -16.62 19.19 36.22
CA ASN A 806 -16.90 20.60 36.45
C ASN A 806 -18.42 20.88 36.32
N PRO A 807 -19.29 20.53 37.29
CA PRO A 807 -20.75 20.59 37.12
C PRO A 807 -21.36 22.02 37.15
N GLY A 808 -22.54 22.18 36.56
CA GLY A 808 -23.33 23.43 36.59
C GLY A 808 -22.97 24.44 35.48
N LEU A 809 -23.02 25.75 35.74
CA LEU A 809 -22.64 26.78 34.77
C LEU A 809 -21.17 26.68 34.32
N GLN A 810 -20.31 26.04 35.13
CA GLN A 810 -18.94 25.69 34.76
C GLN A 810 -18.87 24.48 33.82
N GLN A 811 -19.89 23.62 33.76
CA GLN A 811 -19.96 22.45 32.87
C GLN A 811 -20.11 22.88 31.43
N GLU A 812 -20.96 23.87 31.18
CA GLU A 812 -21.19 24.39 29.84
C GLU A 812 -19.95 25.15 29.31
N GLN A 813 -19.23 25.86 30.20
CA GLN A 813 -17.97 26.53 29.87
C GLN A 813 -16.82 25.52 29.69
N ALA A 814 -16.76 24.49 30.54
CA ALA A 814 -15.79 23.40 30.45
C ALA A 814 -16.01 22.57 29.18
N ALA A 815 -17.26 22.26 28.81
CA ALA A 815 -17.60 21.58 27.56
C ALA A 815 -17.16 22.35 26.32
N LYS A 816 -17.41 23.68 26.28
CA LYS A 816 -16.92 24.53 25.19
C LYS A 816 -15.39 24.58 25.12
N LYS A 817 -14.72 24.66 26.27
CA LYS A 817 -13.24 24.67 26.34
C LYS A 817 -12.65 23.31 25.96
N PHE A 818 -13.27 22.21 26.38
CA PHE A 818 -12.90 20.84 26.06
C PHE A 818 -13.02 20.58 24.55
N GLN A 819 -14.11 21.01 23.91
CA GLN A 819 -14.25 20.95 22.45
C GLN A 819 -13.15 21.76 21.74
N GLN A 820 -12.83 22.96 22.22
CA GLN A 820 -11.72 23.76 21.65
C GLN A 820 -10.37 23.06 21.79
N ILE A 821 -10.11 22.40 22.92
CA ILE A 821 -8.88 21.64 23.18
C ILE A 821 -8.79 20.38 22.30
N THR A 822 -9.89 19.65 22.10
CA THR A 822 -9.93 18.47 21.21
C THR A 822 -9.75 18.87 19.75
N SER A 823 -10.46 19.89 19.28
CA SER A 823 -10.28 20.41 17.92
C SER A 823 -8.85 20.90 17.67
N ALA A 824 -8.26 21.58 18.65
CA ALA A 824 -6.86 22.01 18.58
C ALA A 824 -5.88 20.82 18.53
N TYR A 825 -6.14 19.76 19.29
CA TYR A 825 -5.37 18.52 19.25
C TYR A 825 -5.45 17.83 17.90
N ASP A 826 -6.63 17.69 17.32
CA ASP A 826 -6.81 17.01 16.02
C ASP A 826 -6.13 17.80 14.88
N ILE A 827 -6.25 19.14 14.89
CA ILE A 827 -5.56 20.01 13.93
C ILE A 827 -4.04 19.91 14.09
N ALA A 828 -3.54 19.91 15.33
CA ALA A 828 -2.11 19.79 15.61
C ALA A 828 -1.55 18.42 15.21
N MET A 829 -2.28 17.35 15.52
CA MET A 829 -1.91 15.97 15.20
C MET A 829 -1.98 15.68 13.70
N GLY A 830 -2.96 16.24 13.00
CA GLY A 830 -3.08 16.18 11.55
C GLY A 830 -1.92 16.91 10.87
N HIS A 831 -1.55 18.10 11.35
CA HIS A 831 -0.38 18.82 10.87
C HIS A 831 0.90 18.02 11.04
N LEU A 832 1.12 17.40 12.20
CA LEU A 832 2.33 16.61 12.46
C LEU A 832 2.40 15.32 11.64
N LYS A 833 1.28 14.64 11.39
CA LYS A 833 1.23 13.48 10.50
C LYS A 833 1.52 13.86 9.04
N LEU A 834 1.04 15.01 8.58
CA LEU A 834 1.36 15.54 7.25
C LEU A 834 2.84 15.91 7.13
N VAL A 835 3.43 16.51 8.17
CA VAL A 835 4.86 16.84 8.20
C VAL A 835 5.72 15.56 8.23
N ALA A 836 5.26 14.50 8.91
CA ALA A 836 5.94 13.20 8.95
C ALA A 836 5.83 12.40 7.64
N ALA A 837 4.77 12.58 6.86
CA ALA A 837 4.61 11.95 5.55
C ALA A 837 5.40 12.64 4.41
N HIS A 838 6.00 13.80 4.69
CA HIS A 838 6.81 14.60 3.75
C HIS A 838 8.32 14.58 4.06
N ARG A 839 8.75 13.79 5.05
CA ARG A 839 10.15 13.45 5.35
C ARG A 839 10.33 11.97 5.08
#